data_AF-A0A2A3MEN3-F1
#
_entry.id   AF-A0A2A3MEN3-F1
#
_cell.length_a   1.000
_cell.length_b   1.000
_cell.length_c   1.000
_cell.angle_alpha   90.00
_cell.angle_beta   90.00
_cell.angle_gamma   90.00
#
_symmetry.space_group_name_H-M   'P 1'
#
loop_
_entity.id
_entity.type
_entity.pdbx_description
1 polymer ?
#
loop_
_entity_poly.entity_id
_entity_poly.type
_entity_poly.pdbx_seq_one_letter_code
_entity_poly.pdbx_strand_id
1 'polypeptide(L)'
;MKLIDTQTLSSLRSNRTVLGLGAVLVVSLVLLIANFFYLNTQSSRDTEYIGHAGELRVLSQEISKSATEAATGTPEAFGLLLTARNDFQQRWDYLVNGDPSSNLPPMPDSLQAQQAKVQADWDRMRGNADAILASQTTVLSLHEVAITLSDTVPQLQVEYEDVVDVLIASGAPADQVAIAQRQSLLAERILGSVNRVLEGDEDAVMAADSFGRDASLFGRVLQGMLEGNPSIGIAPVTDPDAASRLQEIQSLFRYVSDSVDQILLTSPELYQVRTAANEIFSGSQLMLDNLSELAQGFESRADSRVANSLLGYVLAAIAFMCLLLIGIQLTRDTRERLAETREKNERNQAAILRLLDEIGDLADGDLTAQATVTEDFTGAIADSINESIDQLRALVGTINDTAQEVERAAQETQGTAMHLAEASEHQAQEIAGASAAVNEMAVSIDQVSANASESAAVAERSVAIANKGNEVVQNTIVGMDTIREQIQDTSKRIKRLGESSQEIGDIVSLINDIADQTNILALNAAIQASMAGDAGRGFAVVADEVQRLAERSSGATKQIEALVKTIQTDTNEAVISMEQTTSEVVRGARLAQDAGVALEEIEKVSTSLAALIQNISNAARQQASSAGHISNTMNVIQEITSQTSAGTTTTARSIGELAKLAEAMRQSVDGFTLPQQGD
;
A
#
# COMPACT_ATOMS: atom_id res chain seq x y z
N MET A 1 -39.34 -86.32 60.79
CA MET A 1 -39.66 -85.08 60.07
C MET A 1 -39.14 -83.90 60.89
N LYS A 2 -38.23 -83.14 60.27
CA LYS A 2 -37.82 -81.76 60.61
C LYS A 2 -37.28 -81.46 62.01
N LEU A 3 -35.95 -81.41 62.10
CA LEU A 3 -35.18 -80.27 62.62
C LEU A 3 -33.82 -80.31 61.92
N ILE A 4 -33.84 -79.99 60.62
CA ILE A 4 -32.63 -79.62 59.89
C ILE A 4 -32.30 -78.21 60.36
N ASP A 5 -31.35 -78.19 61.28
CA ASP A 5 -30.35 -77.18 61.55
C ASP A 5 -30.45 -75.89 60.69
N THR A 6 -31.08 -74.87 61.27
CA THR A 6 -31.21 -73.53 60.70
C THR A 6 -29.90 -72.72 60.69
N GLN A 7 -28.85 -73.20 61.37
CA GLN A 7 -27.55 -72.52 61.46
C GLN A 7 -26.62 -72.79 60.26
N THR A 8 -26.66 -73.98 59.68
CA THR A 8 -25.87 -74.31 58.48
C THR A 8 -26.47 -73.70 57.20
N LEU A 9 -27.78 -73.43 57.18
CA LEU A 9 -28.46 -72.73 56.08
C LEU A 9 -28.26 -71.21 56.09
N SER A 10 -27.95 -70.59 57.24
CA SER A 10 -27.68 -69.14 57.33
C SER A 10 -26.25 -68.78 56.93
N SER A 11 -25.25 -69.60 57.27
CA SER A 11 -23.85 -69.39 56.86
C SER A 11 -23.65 -69.59 55.35
N LEU A 12 -24.34 -70.57 54.74
CA LEU A 12 -24.38 -70.75 53.29
C LEU A 12 -25.12 -69.61 52.57
N ARG A 13 -26.14 -69.00 53.21
CA ARG A 13 -26.82 -67.80 52.67
C ARG A 13 -25.95 -66.55 52.78
N SER A 14 -25.29 -66.33 53.92
CA SER A 14 -24.39 -65.19 54.15
C SER A 14 -23.22 -65.19 53.17
N ASN A 15 -22.58 -66.35 53.00
CA ASN A 15 -21.46 -66.50 52.06
C ASN A 15 -21.91 -66.30 50.61
N ARG A 16 -23.11 -66.75 50.23
CA ARG A 16 -23.68 -66.49 48.90
C ARG A 16 -24.08 -65.02 48.69
N THR A 17 -24.56 -64.31 49.71
CA THR A 17 -24.86 -62.88 49.62
C THR A 17 -23.59 -62.02 49.55
N VAL A 18 -22.53 -62.38 50.29
CA VAL A 18 -21.22 -61.71 50.21
C VAL A 18 -20.55 -61.98 48.86
N LEU A 19 -20.59 -63.22 48.36
CA LEU A 19 -20.13 -63.54 47.00
C LEU A 19 -20.93 -62.78 45.92
N GLY A 20 -22.25 -62.68 46.09
CA GLY A 20 -23.12 -61.95 45.16
C GLY A 20 -22.82 -60.44 45.14
N LEU A 21 -22.68 -59.81 46.31
CA LEU A 21 -22.30 -58.40 46.44
C LEU A 21 -20.87 -58.14 45.96
N GLY A 22 -19.93 -59.06 46.24
CA GLY A 22 -18.56 -58.99 45.74
C GLY A 22 -18.48 -59.09 44.22
N ALA A 23 -19.30 -59.94 43.60
CA ALA A 23 -19.40 -60.02 42.15
C ALA A 23 -19.95 -58.72 41.54
N VAL A 24 -20.99 -58.12 42.14
CA VAL A 24 -21.55 -56.84 41.70
C VAL A 24 -20.52 -55.71 41.86
N LEU A 25 -19.76 -55.68 42.95
CA LEU A 25 -18.68 -54.72 43.18
C LEU A 25 -17.62 -54.81 42.06
N VAL A 26 -17.12 -56.02 41.79
CA VAL A 26 -16.10 -56.24 40.75
C VAL A 26 -16.62 -55.82 39.38
N VAL A 27 -17.85 -56.20 39.02
CA VAL A 27 -18.46 -55.79 37.75
C VAL A 27 -18.61 -54.26 37.67
N SER A 28 -19.05 -53.60 38.75
CA SER A 28 -19.19 -52.14 38.79
C SER A 28 -17.84 -51.41 38.67
N LEU A 29 -16.79 -51.94 39.30
CA LEU A 29 -15.43 -51.38 39.25
C LEU A 29 -14.82 -51.57 37.86
N VAL A 30 -15.00 -52.74 37.25
CA VAL A 30 -14.55 -53.01 35.88
C VAL A 30 -15.26 -52.10 34.88
N LEU A 31 -16.58 -51.90 35.03
CA LEU A 31 -17.34 -50.97 34.19
C LEU A 31 -16.93 -49.51 34.42
N LEU A 32 -16.60 -49.12 35.65
CA LEU A 32 -16.11 -47.78 35.97
C LEU A 32 -14.74 -47.54 35.33
N ILE A 33 -13.81 -48.48 35.47
CA ILE A 33 -12.48 -48.42 34.83
C ILE A 33 -12.64 -48.38 33.30
N ALA A 34 -13.50 -49.23 32.73
CA ALA A 34 -13.78 -49.23 31.30
C ALA A 34 -14.38 -47.90 30.82
N ASN A 35 -15.32 -47.32 31.57
CA ASN A 35 -15.91 -46.01 31.29
C ASN A 35 -14.87 -44.88 31.42
N PHE A 36 -14.00 -44.93 32.44
CA PHE A 36 -12.91 -43.98 32.61
C PHE A 36 -11.90 -44.04 31.46
N PHE A 37 -11.45 -45.23 31.07
CA PHE A 37 -10.56 -45.42 29.92
C PHE A 37 -11.22 -44.98 28.61
N TYR A 38 -12.51 -45.28 28.43
CA TYR A 38 -13.28 -44.84 27.26
C TYR A 38 -13.40 -43.31 27.19
N LEU A 39 -13.78 -42.66 28.29
CA LEU A 39 -13.87 -41.20 28.38
C LEU A 39 -12.51 -40.52 28.19
N ASN A 40 -11.45 -41.06 28.80
CA ASN A 40 -10.09 -40.51 28.67
C ASN A 40 -9.56 -40.64 27.23
N THR A 41 -9.74 -41.81 26.61
CA THR A 41 -9.36 -42.03 25.19
C THR A 41 -10.14 -41.09 24.27
N GLN A 42 -11.42 -40.91 24.53
CA GLN A 42 -12.27 -40.04 23.73
C GLN A 42 -11.91 -38.56 23.91
N SER A 43 -11.62 -38.12 25.13
CA SER A 43 -11.17 -36.74 25.41
C SER A 43 -9.85 -36.43 24.70
N SER A 44 -8.89 -37.37 24.73
CA SER A 44 -7.61 -37.20 24.03
C SER A 44 -7.80 -37.04 22.52
N ARG A 45 -8.72 -37.80 21.91
CA ARG A 45 -9.06 -37.67 20.48
C ARG A 45 -9.73 -36.34 20.15
N ASP A 46 -10.65 -35.89 21.00
CA ASP A 46 -11.36 -34.62 20.78
C ASP A 46 -10.37 -33.43 20.85
N THR A 47 -9.36 -33.47 21.73
CA THR A 47 -8.26 -32.49 21.77
C THR A 47 -7.43 -32.48 20.47
N GLU A 48 -7.07 -33.65 19.95
CA GLU A 48 -6.34 -33.76 18.66
C GLU A 48 -7.17 -33.21 17.48
N TYR A 49 -8.46 -33.53 17.39
CA TYR A 49 -9.33 -32.99 16.36
C TYR A 49 -9.43 -31.45 16.39
N ILE A 50 -9.60 -30.88 17.59
CA ILE A 50 -9.64 -29.42 17.79
C ILE A 50 -8.29 -28.80 17.46
N GLY A 51 -7.18 -29.45 17.85
CA GLY A 51 -5.82 -29.03 17.54
C GLY A 51 -5.57 -28.95 16.03
N HIS A 52 -5.83 -30.04 15.29
CA HIS A 52 -5.70 -30.04 13.84
C HIS A 52 -6.62 -29.01 13.17
N ALA A 53 -7.89 -28.90 13.58
CA ALA A 53 -8.80 -27.90 13.03
C ALA A 53 -8.34 -26.46 13.31
N GLY A 54 -7.79 -26.19 14.50
CA GLY A 54 -7.22 -24.90 14.87
C GLY A 54 -5.98 -24.54 14.04
N GLU A 55 -5.08 -25.50 13.82
CA GLU A 55 -3.89 -25.28 13.00
C GLU A 55 -4.20 -25.08 11.52
N LEU A 56 -5.18 -25.81 10.98
CA LEU A 56 -5.67 -25.59 9.61
C LEU A 56 -6.17 -24.16 9.39
N ARG A 57 -6.78 -23.53 10.41
CA ARG A 57 -7.20 -22.12 10.33
C ARG A 57 -6.00 -21.19 10.15
N VAL A 58 -4.93 -21.41 10.92
CA VAL A 58 -3.69 -20.64 10.80
C VAL A 58 -3.05 -20.84 9.43
N LEU A 59 -2.90 -22.10 9.01
CA LEU A 59 -2.33 -22.45 7.71
C LEU A 59 -3.14 -21.87 6.54
N SER A 60 -4.47 -21.77 6.65
CA SER A 60 -5.29 -21.13 5.62
C SER A 60 -4.94 -19.65 5.41
N GLN A 61 -4.57 -18.94 6.47
CA GLN A 61 -4.17 -17.53 6.43
C GLN A 61 -2.73 -17.39 5.95
N GLU A 62 -1.85 -18.31 6.36
CA GLU A 62 -0.47 -18.36 5.90
C GLU A 62 -0.39 -18.62 4.39
N ILE A 63 -1.16 -19.58 3.86
CA ILE A 63 -1.29 -19.84 2.42
C ILE A 63 -1.75 -18.58 1.68
N SER A 64 -2.76 -17.88 2.21
CA SER A 64 -3.27 -16.63 1.64
C SER A 64 -2.20 -15.54 1.54
N LYS A 65 -1.48 -15.32 2.65
CA LYS A 65 -0.38 -14.36 2.70
C LYS A 65 0.76 -14.74 1.75
N SER A 66 1.27 -15.96 1.85
CA SER A 66 2.41 -16.42 1.04
C SER A 66 2.06 -16.53 -0.44
N ALA A 67 0.81 -16.86 -0.80
CA ALA A 67 0.35 -16.82 -2.19
C ALA A 67 0.38 -15.42 -2.77
N THR A 68 -0.05 -14.41 -2.00
CA THR A 68 -0.03 -13.01 -2.42
C THR A 68 1.41 -12.50 -2.60
N GLU A 69 2.29 -12.80 -1.65
CA GLU A 69 3.72 -12.42 -1.71
C GLU A 69 4.48 -13.16 -2.83
N ALA A 70 4.20 -14.45 -3.05
CA ALA A 70 4.77 -15.21 -4.15
C ALA A 70 4.31 -14.64 -5.51
N ALA A 71 3.04 -14.27 -5.63
CA ALA A 71 2.51 -13.64 -6.84
C ALA A 71 3.11 -12.25 -7.12
N THR A 72 3.63 -11.54 -6.11
CA THR A 72 4.39 -10.30 -6.30
C THR A 72 5.86 -10.50 -6.67
N GLY A 73 6.37 -11.73 -6.68
CA GLY A 73 7.76 -12.05 -7.05
C GLY A 73 8.73 -12.21 -5.87
N THR A 74 8.24 -12.38 -4.64
CA THR A 74 9.10 -12.65 -3.47
C THR A 74 9.60 -14.10 -3.49
N PRO A 75 10.91 -14.37 -3.61
CA PRO A 75 11.44 -15.73 -3.72
C PRO A 75 11.14 -16.63 -2.52
N GLU A 76 11.27 -16.10 -1.31
CA GLU A 76 11.08 -16.85 -0.06
C GLU A 76 9.62 -17.29 0.12
N ALA A 77 8.67 -16.51 -0.40
CA ALA A 77 7.23 -16.76 -0.26
C ALA A 77 6.80 -18.05 -0.98
N PHE A 78 7.45 -18.46 -2.06
CA PHE A 78 7.18 -19.74 -2.73
C PHE A 78 7.48 -20.93 -1.82
N GLY A 79 8.59 -20.87 -1.06
CA GLY A 79 8.96 -21.92 -0.10
C GLY A 79 7.96 -22.01 1.06
N LEU A 80 7.51 -20.85 1.57
CA LEU A 80 6.50 -20.78 2.61
C LEU A 80 5.14 -21.31 2.12
N LEU A 81 4.71 -20.92 0.92
CA LEU A 81 3.48 -21.40 0.29
C LEU A 81 3.50 -22.92 0.10
N LEU A 82 4.61 -23.48 -0.40
CA LEU A 82 4.80 -24.92 -0.58
C LEU A 82 4.62 -25.67 0.74
N THR A 83 5.26 -25.17 1.78
CA THR A 83 5.27 -25.77 3.12
C THR A 83 3.88 -25.69 3.74
N ALA A 84 3.29 -24.50 3.81
CA ALA A 84 1.97 -24.29 4.39
C ALA A 84 0.88 -25.12 3.67
N ARG A 85 0.93 -25.20 2.34
CA ARG A 85 0.01 -26.04 1.56
C ARG A 85 0.19 -27.54 1.88
N ASN A 86 1.43 -28.02 1.99
CA ASN A 86 1.70 -29.42 2.31
C ASN A 86 1.25 -29.77 3.73
N ASP A 87 1.55 -28.90 4.70
CA ASP A 87 1.17 -29.08 6.09
C ASP A 87 -0.35 -29.05 6.25
N PHE A 88 -1.04 -28.18 5.49
CA PHE A 88 -2.49 -28.17 5.44
C PHE A 88 -3.03 -29.49 4.90
N GLN A 89 -2.53 -29.97 3.76
CA GLN A 89 -2.95 -31.25 3.17
C GLN A 89 -2.75 -32.41 4.15
N GLN A 90 -1.59 -32.49 4.79
CA GLN A 90 -1.26 -33.54 5.73
C GLN A 90 -2.20 -33.55 6.94
N ARG A 91 -2.45 -32.38 7.53
CA ARG A 91 -3.36 -32.24 8.68
C ARG A 91 -4.81 -32.50 8.30
N TRP A 92 -5.21 -32.08 7.11
CA TRP A 92 -6.51 -32.39 6.56
C TRP A 92 -6.68 -33.90 6.36
N ASP A 93 -5.66 -34.59 5.86
CA ASP A 93 -5.65 -36.05 5.73
C ASP A 93 -5.74 -36.76 7.08
N TYR A 94 -5.12 -36.23 8.15
CA TYR A 94 -5.29 -36.76 9.51
C TYR A 94 -6.74 -36.66 10.00
N LEU A 95 -7.44 -35.57 9.67
CA LEU A 95 -8.86 -35.43 10.00
C LEU A 95 -9.73 -36.37 9.15
N VAL A 96 -9.47 -36.47 7.85
CA VAL A 96 -10.33 -37.21 6.91
C VAL A 96 -10.10 -38.73 6.95
N ASN A 97 -8.84 -39.16 7.01
CA ASN A 97 -8.44 -40.57 6.92
C ASN A 97 -8.04 -41.16 8.28
N GLY A 98 -7.87 -40.32 9.31
CA GLY A 98 -7.32 -40.69 10.61
C GLY A 98 -5.79 -40.64 10.63
N ASP A 99 -5.23 -40.53 11.83
CA ASP A 99 -3.78 -40.58 12.06
C ASP A 99 -3.41 -41.87 12.83
N PRO A 100 -2.68 -42.80 12.19
CA PRO A 100 -2.22 -44.04 12.82
C PRO A 100 -1.25 -43.81 13.99
N SER A 101 -0.52 -42.68 14.00
CA SER A 101 0.52 -42.41 15.00
C SER A 101 -0.04 -41.95 16.34
N SER A 102 -1.08 -41.10 16.31
CA SER A 102 -1.86 -40.69 17.49
C SER A 102 -3.06 -41.60 17.79
N ASN A 103 -3.30 -42.63 16.98
CA ASN A 103 -4.47 -43.52 17.06
C ASN A 103 -5.80 -42.75 16.94
N LEU A 104 -5.78 -41.69 16.12
CA LEU A 104 -6.93 -40.85 15.79
C LEU A 104 -7.73 -41.51 14.65
N PRO A 105 -9.01 -41.84 14.86
CA PRO A 105 -9.86 -42.34 13.79
C PRO A 105 -10.21 -41.24 12.77
N PRO A 106 -10.81 -41.60 11.62
CA PRO A 106 -11.42 -40.63 10.72
C PRO A 106 -12.47 -39.78 11.42
N MET A 107 -12.67 -38.56 10.90
CA MET A 107 -13.70 -37.65 11.35
C MET A 107 -15.08 -38.34 11.41
N PRO A 108 -15.86 -38.13 12.50
CA PRO A 108 -17.15 -38.79 12.65
C PRO A 108 -18.16 -38.39 11.57
N ASP A 109 -19.00 -39.34 11.14
CA ASP A 109 -20.06 -39.14 10.12
C ASP A 109 -21.01 -37.95 10.40
N SER A 110 -21.16 -37.55 11.67
CA SER A 110 -21.99 -36.41 12.05
C SER A 110 -21.48 -35.06 11.52
N LEU A 111 -20.20 -34.96 11.18
CA LEU A 111 -19.56 -33.74 10.66
C LEU A 111 -19.29 -33.82 9.16
N GLN A 112 -19.86 -34.81 8.46
CA GLN A 112 -19.62 -35.04 7.03
C GLN A 112 -20.06 -33.85 6.15
N ALA A 113 -21.07 -33.08 6.57
CA ALA A 113 -21.49 -31.87 5.87
C ALA A 113 -20.44 -30.75 5.96
N GLN A 114 -19.88 -30.52 7.14
CA GLN A 114 -18.79 -29.56 7.37
C GLN A 114 -17.51 -30.01 6.65
N GLN A 115 -17.20 -31.31 6.72
CA GLN A 115 -16.09 -31.91 5.98
C GLN A 115 -16.18 -31.64 4.48
N ALA A 116 -17.37 -31.83 3.88
CA ALA A 116 -17.56 -31.61 2.45
C ALA A 116 -17.37 -30.13 2.03
N LYS A 117 -17.79 -29.17 2.87
CA LYS A 117 -17.55 -27.73 2.62
C LYS A 117 -16.06 -27.41 2.62
N VAL A 118 -15.35 -27.79 3.69
CA VAL A 118 -13.91 -27.53 3.84
C VAL A 118 -13.11 -28.24 2.76
N GLN A 119 -13.47 -29.47 2.38
CA GLN A 119 -12.85 -30.20 1.27
C GLN A 119 -12.97 -29.43 -0.06
N ALA A 120 -14.16 -28.93 -0.38
CA ALA A 120 -14.39 -28.20 -1.62
C ALA A 120 -13.59 -26.88 -1.69
N ASP A 121 -13.55 -26.14 -0.58
CA ASP A 121 -12.74 -24.93 -0.47
C ASP A 121 -11.24 -25.25 -0.56
N TRP A 122 -10.82 -26.36 0.05
CA TRP A 122 -9.43 -26.80 0.05
C TRP A 122 -8.98 -27.21 -1.34
N ASP A 123 -9.79 -27.97 -2.08
CA ASP A 123 -9.45 -28.39 -3.43
C ASP A 123 -9.25 -27.18 -4.37
N ARG A 124 -10.07 -26.13 -4.22
CA ARG A 124 -9.90 -24.86 -4.96
C ARG A 124 -8.63 -24.13 -4.53
N MET A 125 -8.44 -23.92 -3.23
CA MET A 125 -7.28 -23.22 -2.68
C MET A 125 -5.96 -23.92 -3.04
N ARG A 126 -5.91 -25.25 -2.93
CA ARG A 126 -4.77 -26.08 -3.31
C ARG A 126 -4.48 -25.98 -4.79
N GLY A 127 -5.50 -26.08 -5.65
CA GLY A 127 -5.33 -25.93 -7.10
C GLY A 127 -4.72 -24.59 -7.49
N ASN A 128 -5.18 -23.50 -6.86
CA ASN A 128 -4.62 -22.17 -7.07
C ASN A 128 -3.20 -22.05 -6.52
N ALA A 129 -2.92 -22.61 -5.34
CA ALA A 129 -1.57 -22.61 -4.77
C ALA A 129 -0.59 -23.40 -5.65
N ASP A 130 -1.01 -24.53 -6.19
CA ASP A 130 -0.23 -25.34 -7.13
C ASP A 130 0.06 -24.59 -8.43
N ALA A 131 -0.89 -23.81 -8.95
CA ALA A 131 -0.69 -22.97 -10.13
C ALA A 131 0.36 -21.88 -9.89
N ILE A 132 0.32 -21.23 -8.73
CA ILE A 132 1.33 -20.22 -8.33
C ILE A 132 2.72 -20.87 -8.22
N LEU A 133 2.80 -22.01 -7.53
CA LEU A 133 4.07 -22.74 -7.34
C LEU A 133 4.65 -23.26 -8.65
N ALA A 134 3.81 -23.74 -9.57
CA ALA A 134 4.24 -24.18 -10.90
C ALA A 134 4.83 -23.03 -11.74
N SER A 135 4.37 -21.80 -11.50
CA SER A 135 4.78 -20.60 -12.23
C SER A 135 5.96 -19.86 -11.57
N GLN A 136 6.60 -20.46 -10.55
CA GLN A 136 7.66 -19.81 -9.77
C GLN A 136 8.80 -19.25 -10.64
N THR A 137 9.34 -20.06 -11.55
CA THR A 137 10.45 -19.64 -12.42
C THR A 137 10.03 -18.48 -13.32
N THR A 138 8.82 -18.55 -13.85
CA THR A 138 8.26 -17.51 -14.73
C THR A 138 8.15 -16.18 -14.00
N VAL A 139 7.50 -16.17 -12.82
CA VAL A 139 7.29 -14.96 -12.01
C VAL A 139 8.63 -14.34 -11.60
N LEU A 140 9.57 -15.14 -11.10
CA LEU A 140 10.89 -14.64 -10.68
C LEU A 140 11.70 -14.09 -11.85
N SER A 141 11.69 -14.77 -13.00
CA SER A 141 12.41 -14.31 -14.19
C SER A 141 11.86 -12.98 -14.71
N LEU A 142 10.53 -12.78 -14.66
CA LEU A 142 9.91 -11.54 -15.11
C LEU A 142 10.19 -10.38 -14.16
N HIS A 143 10.23 -10.64 -12.85
CA HIS A 143 10.60 -9.65 -11.86
C HIS A 143 12.07 -9.22 -12.00
N GLU A 144 12.98 -10.15 -12.29
CA GLU A 144 14.39 -9.86 -12.59
C GLU A 144 14.56 -9.01 -13.86
N VAL A 145 13.80 -9.32 -14.92
CA VAL A 145 13.74 -8.51 -16.13
C VAL A 145 13.28 -7.08 -15.82
N ALA A 146 12.24 -6.93 -15.01
CA ALA A 146 11.72 -5.62 -14.64
C ALA A 146 12.70 -4.80 -13.78
N ILE A 147 13.40 -5.43 -12.83
CA ILE A 147 14.46 -4.77 -12.05
C ILE A 147 15.56 -4.27 -12.99
N THR A 148 16.03 -5.14 -13.89
CA THR A 148 17.09 -4.77 -14.83
C THR A 148 16.65 -3.63 -15.77
N LEU A 149 15.39 -3.63 -16.20
CA LEU A 149 14.81 -2.54 -17.00
C LEU A 149 14.65 -1.25 -16.19
N SER A 150 14.27 -1.33 -14.92
CA SER A 150 14.20 -0.18 -14.02
C SER A 150 15.57 0.48 -13.80
N ASP A 151 16.66 -0.28 -13.90
CA ASP A 151 18.03 0.25 -13.85
C ASP A 151 18.53 0.75 -15.21
N THR A 152 18.13 0.09 -16.30
CA THR A 152 18.63 0.37 -17.66
C THR A 152 17.91 1.54 -18.34
N VAL A 153 16.59 1.67 -18.16
CA VAL A 153 15.80 2.74 -18.81
C VAL A 153 16.24 4.14 -18.38
N PRO A 154 16.49 4.45 -17.09
CA PRO A 154 17.03 5.74 -16.69
C PRO A 154 18.39 6.04 -17.32
N GLN A 155 19.26 5.04 -17.49
CA GLN A 155 20.54 5.21 -18.18
C GLN A 155 20.33 5.54 -19.66
N LEU A 156 19.38 4.87 -20.34
CA LEU A 156 19.00 5.21 -21.70
C LEU A 156 18.48 6.65 -21.83
N GLN A 157 17.75 7.15 -20.83
CA GLN A 157 17.25 8.53 -20.82
C GLN A 157 18.39 9.55 -20.70
N VAL A 158 19.35 9.31 -19.79
CA VAL A 158 20.52 10.17 -19.61
C VAL A 158 21.36 10.21 -20.90
N GLU A 159 21.63 9.06 -21.51
CA GLU A 159 22.38 9.03 -22.78
C GLU A 159 21.61 9.72 -23.91
N TYR A 160 20.28 9.62 -23.95
CA TYR A 160 19.49 10.35 -24.95
C TYR A 160 19.44 11.86 -24.71
N GLU A 161 19.46 12.32 -23.46
CA GLU A 161 19.62 13.75 -23.14
C GLU A 161 20.97 14.27 -23.64
N ASP A 162 22.05 13.52 -23.40
CA ASP A 162 23.38 13.87 -23.91
C ASP A 162 23.42 13.89 -25.46
N VAL A 163 22.74 12.96 -26.13
CA VAL A 163 22.58 12.99 -27.60
C VAL A 163 21.84 14.26 -28.06
N VAL A 164 20.76 14.66 -27.36
CA VAL A 164 20.02 15.89 -27.66
C VAL A 164 20.92 17.12 -27.52
N ASP A 165 21.71 17.20 -26.45
CA ASP A 165 22.63 18.31 -26.21
C ASP A 165 23.70 18.44 -27.30
N VAL A 166 24.29 17.31 -27.73
CA VAL A 166 25.26 17.29 -28.82
C VAL A 166 24.63 17.69 -30.16
N LEU A 167 23.41 17.22 -30.45
CA LEU A 167 22.69 17.59 -31.68
C LEU A 167 22.35 19.09 -31.72
N ILE A 168 21.97 19.68 -30.58
CA ILE A 168 21.73 21.13 -30.47
C ILE A 168 23.04 21.91 -30.66
N ALA A 169 24.13 21.47 -30.02
CA ALA A 169 25.43 22.14 -30.08
C ALA A 169 26.07 22.08 -31.48
N SER A 170 25.87 20.98 -32.21
CA SER A 170 26.38 20.77 -33.58
C SER A 170 25.52 21.45 -34.66
N GLY A 171 24.37 22.03 -34.30
CA GLY A 171 23.45 22.67 -35.24
C GLY A 171 22.69 21.68 -36.12
N ALA A 172 22.38 20.49 -35.59
CA ALA A 172 21.64 19.46 -36.31
C ALA A 172 20.22 19.93 -36.69
N PRO A 173 19.60 19.33 -37.73
CA PRO A 173 18.22 19.61 -38.11
C PRO A 173 17.23 19.42 -36.95
N ALA A 174 16.25 20.33 -36.83
CA ALA A 174 15.29 20.33 -35.73
C ALA A 174 14.45 19.04 -35.65
N ASP A 175 14.23 18.37 -36.78
CA ASP A 175 13.58 17.07 -36.85
C ASP A 175 14.41 15.96 -36.18
N GLN A 176 15.74 15.96 -36.33
CA GLN A 176 16.62 14.99 -35.65
C GLN A 176 16.61 15.20 -34.12
N VAL A 177 16.66 16.45 -33.66
CA VAL A 177 16.55 16.79 -32.24
C VAL A 177 15.20 16.34 -31.67
N ALA A 178 14.11 16.61 -32.38
CA ALA A 178 12.77 16.19 -31.95
C ALA A 178 12.60 14.66 -31.92
N ILE A 179 13.22 13.92 -32.85
CA ILE A 179 13.22 12.46 -32.85
C ILE A 179 13.96 11.94 -31.62
N ALA A 180 15.16 12.44 -31.33
CA ALA A 180 15.94 12.07 -30.15
C ALA A 180 15.18 12.33 -28.84
N GLN A 181 14.55 13.50 -28.71
CA GLN A 181 13.76 13.83 -27.52
C GLN A 181 12.54 12.93 -27.34
N ARG A 182 11.86 12.54 -28.44
CA ARG A 182 10.74 11.58 -28.39
C ARG A 182 11.19 10.16 -28.00
N GLN A 183 12.44 9.77 -28.29
CA GLN A 183 12.96 8.48 -27.88
C GLN A 183 13.13 8.39 -26.36
N SER A 184 13.57 9.47 -25.69
CA SER A 184 13.63 9.51 -24.21
C SER A 184 12.25 9.26 -23.56
N LEU A 185 11.19 9.89 -24.09
CA LEU A 185 9.81 9.66 -23.65
C LEU A 185 9.30 8.24 -23.95
N LEU A 186 9.76 7.66 -25.07
CA LEU A 186 9.42 6.28 -25.42
C LEU A 186 10.08 5.28 -24.47
N ALA A 187 11.31 5.54 -24.01
CA ALA A 187 11.97 4.75 -22.97
C ALA A 187 11.16 4.75 -21.66
N GLU A 188 10.63 5.91 -21.25
CA GLU A 188 9.77 6.02 -20.06
C GLU A 188 8.49 5.17 -20.21
N ARG A 189 7.85 5.23 -21.38
CA ARG A 189 6.65 4.42 -21.67
C ARG A 189 6.92 2.92 -21.67
N ILE A 190 8.10 2.50 -22.12
CA ILE A 190 8.55 1.10 -22.06
C ILE A 190 8.58 0.64 -20.59
N LEU A 191 9.22 1.39 -19.69
CA LEU A 191 9.26 1.07 -18.27
C LEU A 191 7.88 1.05 -17.62
N GLY A 192 7.06 2.06 -17.90
CA GLY A 192 5.68 2.14 -17.39
C GLY A 192 4.77 1.01 -17.89
N SER A 193 5.07 0.42 -19.06
CA SER A 193 4.35 -0.74 -19.56
C SER A 193 4.77 -2.02 -18.85
N VAL A 194 6.06 -2.20 -18.54
CA VAL A 194 6.55 -3.35 -17.77
C VAL A 194 6.02 -3.37 -16.34
N ASN A 195 5.99 -2.22 -15.66
CA ASN A 195 5.42 -2.13 -14.31
C ASN A 195 3.95 -2.55 -14.28
N ARG A 196 3.16 -2.16 -15.29
CA ARG A 196 1.76 -2.62 -15.44
C ARG A 196 1.64 -4.11 -15.76
N VAL A 197 2.63 -4.71 -16.43
CA VAL A 197 2.67 -6.17 -16.58
C VAL A 197 2.87 -6.84 -15.23
N LEU A 198 3.76 -6.31 -14.37
CA LEU A 198 4.04 -6.88 -13.04
C LEU A 198 2.90 -6.73 -12.02
N GLU A 199 2.07 -5.70 -12.15
CA GLU A 199 0.81 -5.58 -11.41
C GLU A 199 -0.04 -6.84 -11.68
N GLY A 200 -0.10 -7.28 -12.95
CA GLY A 200 -0.67 -8.58 -13.34
C GLY A 200 -2.20 -8.59 -13.34
N ASP A 201 -2.81 -7.42 -13.48
CA ASP A 201 -4.24 -7.18 -13.57
C ASP A 201 -4.81 -7.61 -14.94
N GLU A 202 -6.11 -7.41 -15.20
CA GLU A 202 -6.76 -7.75 -16.48
C GLU A 202 -6.05 -7.12 -17.71
N ASP A 203 -5.41 -5.98 -17.50
CA ASP A 203 -4.68 -5.23 -18.52
C ASP A 203 -3.24 -5.72 -18.75
N ALA A 204 -2.72 -6.69 -17.99
CA ALA A 204 -1.32 -7.12 -18.05
C ALA A 204 -0.91 -7.61 -19.45
N VAL A 205 -1.80 -8.32 -20.14
CA VAL A 205 -1.56 -8.80 -21.52
C VAL A 205 -1.50 -7.62 -22.51
N MET A 206 -2.37 -6.62 -22.34
CA MET A 206 -2.35 -5.40 -23.17
C MET A 206 -1.13 -4.52 -22.87
N ALA A 207 -0.68 -4.49 -21.63
CA ALA A 207 0.54 -3.81 -21.21
C ALA A 207 1.77 -4.46 -21.82
N ALA A 208 1.83 -5.81 -21.86
CA ALA A 208 2.91 -6.56 -22.51
C ALA A 208 2.96 -6.28 -24.03
N ASP A 209 1.81 -6.27 -24.70
CA ASP A 209 1.68 -5.92 -26.13
C ASP A 209 2.11 -4.46 -26.40
N SER A 210 1.76 -3.54 -25.50
CA SER A 210 2.21 -2.14 -25.58
C SER A 210 3.71 -2.00 -25.38
N PHE A 211 4.28 -2.73 -24.42
CA PHE A 211 5.73 -2.81 -24.21
C PHE A 211 6.45 -3.31 -25.47
N GLY A 212 5.98 -4.42 -26.07
CA GLY A 212 6.58 -4.96 -27.29
C GLY A 212 6.53 -4.00 -28.48
N ARG A 213 5.41 -3.28 -28.66
CA ARG A 213 5.28 -2.23 -29.68
C ARG A 213 6.23 -1.06 -29.45
N ASP A 214 6.29 -0.55 -28.22
CA ASP A 214 7.09 0.61 -27.87
C ASP A 214 8.59 0.28 -27.95
N ALA A 215 9.01 -0.90 -27.49
CA ALA A 215 10.37 -1.41 -27.68
C ALA A 215 10.73 -1.60 -29.16
N SER A 216 9.84 -2.19 -29.96
CA SER A 216 10.06 -2.34 -31.41
C SER A 216 10.15 -1.00 -32.14
N LEU A 217 9.36 0.00 -31.72
CA LEU A 217 9.44 1.36 -32.26
C LEU A 217 10.76 2.02 -31.87
N PHE A 218 11.16 1.89 -30.60
CA PHE A 218 12.41 2.44 -30.08
C PHE A 218 13.62 1.91 -30.85
N GLY A 219 13.72 0.58 -30.97
CA GLY A 219 14.81 -0.06 -31.73
C GLY A 219 14.86 0.38 -33.19
N ARG A 220 13.71 0.49 -33.87
CA ARG A 220 13.66 0.95 -35.27
C ARG A 220 14.09 2.40 -35.45
N VAL A 221 13.70 3.28 -34.53
CA VAL A 221 14.08 4.70 -34.57
C VAL A 221 15.57 4.86 -34.25
N LEU A 222 16.07 4.16 -33.23
CA LEU A 222 17.49 4.13 -32.87
C LEU A 222 18.36 3.64 -34.04
N GLN A 223 17.98 2.53 -34.68
CA GLN A 223 18.66 2.03 -35.88
C GLN A 223 18.59 3.06 -37.03
N GLY A 224 17.43 3.71 -37.20
CA GLY A 224 17.26 4.78 -38.19
C GLY A 224 18.14 6.00 -37.93
N MET A 225 18.40 6.35 -36.67
CA MET A 225 19.32 7.43 -36.31
C MET A 225 20.78 7.04 -36.54
N LEU A 226 21.15 5.75 -36.37
CA LEU A 226 22.51 5.26 -36.61
C LEU A 226 22.83 5.09 -38.11
N GLU A 227 21.93 4.48 -38.88
CA GLU A 227 22.19 4.03 -40.26
C GLU A 227 21.37 4.77 -41.32
N GLY A 228 20.34 5.51 -40.91
CA GLY A 228 19.35 6.10 -41.80
C GLY A 228 18.22 5.13 -42.13
N ASN A 229 16.98 5.60 -42.11
CA ASN A 229 15.82 4.84 -42.54
C ASN A 229 14.85 5.68 -43.38
N PRO A 230 14.96 5.62 -44.72
CA PRO A 230 14.12 6.40 -45.63
C PRO A 230 12.63 6.06 -45.55
N SER A 231 12.28 4.84 -45.13
CA SER A 231 10.89 4.36 -45.08
C SER A 231 10.06 5.00 -43.96
N ILE A 232 10.71 5.48 -42.90
CA ILE A 232 10.11 6.18 -41.76
C ILE A 232 10.58 7.63 -41.65
N GLY A 233 11.28 8.14 -42.68
CA GLY A 233 11.70 9.54 -42.77
C GLY A 233 12.81 9.94 -41.79
N ILE A 234 13.67 9.01 -41.39
CA ILE A 234 14.78 9.29 -40.44
C ILE A 234 16.09 9.34 -41.21
N ALA A 235 16.78 10.49 -41.15
CA ALA A 235 18.13 10.65 -41.68
C ALA A 235 19.17 10.20 -40.64
N PRO A 236 20.31 9.61 -41.07
CA PRO A 236 21.37 9.21 -40.14
C PRO A 236 21.99 10.42 -39.44
N VAL A 237 22.35 10.25 -38.18
CA VAL A 237 23.11 11.22 -37.39
C VAL A 237 24.57 11.14 -37.82
N THR A 238 25.10 12.26 -38.33
CA THR A 238 26.46 12.33 -38.88
C THR A 238 27.49 12.90 -37.92
N ASP A 239 27.04 13.50 -36.81
CA ASP A 239 27.94 14.00 -35.77
C ASP A 239 28.60 12.82 -35.04
N PRO A 240 29.94 12.78 -34.95
CA PRO A 240 30.66 11.61 -34.41
C PRO A 240 30.44 11.39 -32.92
N ASP A 241 30.24 12.45 -32.13
CA ASP A 241 30.02 12.35 -30.69
C ASP A 241 28.61 11.83 -30.40
N ALA A 242 27.60 12.37 -31.11
CA ALA A 242 26.23 11.88 -31.02
C ALA A 242 26.10 10.43 -31.54
N ALA A 243 26.79 10.07 -32.61
CA ALA A 243 26.81 8.71 -33.14
C ALA A 243 27.43 7.71 -32.17
N SER A 244 28.51 8.09 -31.45
CA SER A 244 29.11 7.23 -30.41
C SER A 244 28.14 6.93 -29.29
N ARG A 245 27.41 7.93 -28.79
CA ARG A 245 26.42 7.77 -27.73
C ARG A 245 25.20 6.95 -28.18
N LEU A 246 24.76 7.11 -29.43
CA LEU A 246 23.72 6.25 -30.01
C LEU A 246 24.16 4.78 -30.08
N GLN A 247 25.45 4.48 -30.26
CA GLN A 247 25.97 3.10 -30.17
C GLN A 247 25.97 2.58 -28.73
N GLU A 248 26.27 3.43 -27.74
CA GLU A 248 26.14 3.08 -26.32
C GLU A 248 24.69 2.79 -25.95
N ILE A 249 23.75 3.64 -26.38
CA ILE A 249 22.29 3.42 -26.27
C ILE A 249 21.88 2.11 -26.93
N GLN A 250 22.40 1.78 -28.13
CA GLN A 250 22.12 0.51 -28.80
C GLN A 250 22.59 -0.70 -27.98
N SER A 251 23.75 -0.58 -27.33
CA SER A 251 24.28 -1.64 -26.46
C SER A 251 23.41 -1.85 -25.22
N LEU A 252 22.98 -0.76 -24.56
CA LEU A 252 22.09 -0.79 -23.40
C LEU A 252 20.69 -1.31 -23.78
N PHE A 253 20.16 -0.88 -24.93
CA PHE A 253 18.83 -1.24 -25.40
C PHE A 253 18.72 -2.71 -25.84
N ARG A 254 19.84 -3.36 -26.15
CA ARG A 254 19.84 -4.77 -26.58
C ARG A 254 19.15 -5.68 -25.57
N TYR A 255 19.41 -5.49 -24.28
CA TYR A 255 18.75 -6.26 -23.23
C TYR A 255 17.22 -6.05 -23.23
N VAL A 256 16.77 -4.81 -23.43
CA VAL A 256 15.34 -4.47 -23.52
C VAL A 256 14.70 -5.18 -24.69
N SER A 257 15.35 -5.16 -25.86
CA SER A 257 14.89 -5.83 -27.07
C SER A 257 14.82 -7.35 -26.89
N ASP A 258 15.84 -7.96 -26.29
CA ASP A 258 15.90 -9.41 -26.07
C ASP A 258 14.83 -9.87 -25.03
N SER A 259 14.43 -8.97 -24.13
CA SER A 259 13.39 -9.24 -23.12
C SER A 259 11.96 -9.18 -23.67
N VAL A 260 11.73 -8.61 -24.87
CA VAL A 260 10.39 -8.43 -25.44
C VAL A 260 9.61 -9.74 -25.54
N ASP A 261 10.22 -10.75 -26.14
CA ASP A 261 9.56 -12.05 -26.34
C ASP A 261 9.27 -12.73 -25.00
N GLN A 262 10.17 -12.60 -24.02
CA GLN A 262 9.98 -13.17 -22.69
C GLN A 262 8.78 -12.54 -21.97
N ILE A 263 8.64 -11.21 -21.98
CA ILE A 263 7.49 -10.53 -21.33
C ILE A 263 6.18 -10.89 -22.04
N LEU A 264 6.16 -10.91 -23.38
CA LEU A 264 4.96 -11.23 -24.16
C LEU A 264 4.48 -12.66 -23.96
N LEU A 265 5.39 -13.62 -23.86
CA LEU A 265 5.05 -15.03 -23.69
C LEU A 265 4.62 -15.37 -22.26
N THR A 266 5.14 -14.65 -21.26
CA THR A 266 4.90 -14.94 -19.84
C THR A 266 3.77 -14.11 -19.22
N SER A 267 3.34 -13.01 -19.85
CA SER A 267 2.26 -12.17 -19.31
C SER A 267 0.92 -12.90 -19.06
N PRO A 268 0.46 -13.86 -19.91
CA PRO A 268 -0.78 -14.58 -19.63
C PRO A 268 -0.67 -15.51 -18.41
N GLU A 269 0.52 -16.06 -18.17
CA GLU A 269 0.82 -16.90 -17.01
C GLU A 269 0.84 -16.05 -15.74
N LEU A 270 1.42 -14.85 -15.79
CA LEU A 270 1.42 -13.91 -14.66
C LEU A 270 -0.01 -13.49 -14.26
N TYR A 271 -0.87 -13.23 -15.24
CA TYR A 271 -2.28 -12.94 -14.99
C TYR A 271 -3.00 -14.11 -14.28
N GLN A 272 -2.71 -15.35 -14.68
CA GLN A 272 -3.25 -16.54 -14.01
C GLN A 272 -2.75 -16.65 -12.56
N VAL A 273 -1.47 -16.38 -12.32
CA VAL A 273 -0.87 -16.37 -10.97
C VAL A 273 -1.54 -15.32 -10.08
N ARG A 274 -1.77 -14.11 -10.59
CA ARG A 274 -2.49 -13.06 -9.84
C ARG A 274 -3.93 -13.41 -9.55
N THR A 275 -4.62 -13.97 -10.53
CA THR A 275 -6.01 -14.43 -10.36
C THR A 275 -6.08 -15.53 -9.29
N ALA A 276 -5.17 -16.51 -9.34
CA ALA A 276 -5.06 -17.58 -8.35
C ALA A 276 -4.80 -17.03 -6.93
N ALA A 277 -3.89 -16.06 -6.79
CA ALA A 277 -3.62 -15.41 -5.49
C ALA A 277 -4.86 -14.66 -4.96
N ASN A 278 -5.58 -13.93 -5.82
CA ASN A 278 -6.81 -13.23 -5.44
C ASN A 278 -7.94 -14.20 -5.05
N GLU A 279 -8.07 -15.33 -5.74
CA GLU A 279 -9.03 -16.38 -5.39
C GLU A 279 -8.68 -17.06 -4.06
N ILE A 280 -7.39 -17.31 -3.78
CA ILE A 280 -6.95 -17.80 -2.47
C ILE A 280 -7.27 -16.75 -1.40
N PHE A 281 -6.95 -15.48 -1.64
CA PHE A 281 -7.17 -14.40 -0.68
C PHE A 281 -8.67 -14.27 -0.32
N SER A 282 -9.53 -14.13 -1.32
CA SER A 282 -10.98 -14.04 -1.13
C SER A 282 -11.59 -15.32 -0.56
N GLY A 283 -11.10 -16.49 -0.96
CA GLY A 283 -11.52 -17.80 -0.45
C GLY A 283 -11.04 -18.10 0.97
N SER A 284 -9.95 -17.49 1.42
CA SER A 284 -9.36 -17.75 2.74
C SER A 284 -10.28 -17.37 3.90
N GLN A 285 -11.11 -16.33 3.72
CA GLN A 285 -12.09 -15.92 4.73
C GLN A 285 -13.21 -16.96 4.87
N LEU A 286 -13.73 -17.47 3.75
CA LEU A 286 -14.74 -18.53 3.75
C LEU A 286 -14.18 -19.84 4.34
N MET A 287 -12.94 -20.18 3.98
CA MET A 287 -12.23 -21.32 4.54
C MET A 287 -12.08 -21.19 6.07
N LEU A 288 -11.72 -20.01 6.57
CA LEU A 288 -11.60 -19.72 8.00
C LEU A 288 -12.94 -19.92 8.72
N ASP A 289 -14.04 -19.46 8.13
CA ASP A 289 -15.38 -19.62 8.68
C ASP A 289 -15.80 -21.10 8.72
N ASN A 290 -15.59 -21.84 7.62
CA ASN A 290 -15.92 -23.27 7.54
C ASN A 290 -15.05 -24.11 8.49
N LEU A 291 -13.77 -23.79 8.64
CA LEU A 291 -12.88 -24.43 9.63
C LEU A 291 -13.26 -24.06 11.07
N SER A 292 -13.76 -22.85 11.31
CA SER A 292 -14.28 -22.44 12.62
C SER A 292 -15.58 -23.17 12.97
N GLU A 293 -16.49 -23.33 12.00
CA GLU A 293 -17.70 -24.15 12.14
C GLU A 293 -17.35 -25.62 12.42
N LEU A 294 -16.33 -26.15 11.74
CA LEU A 294 -15.82 -27.50 11.97
C LEU A 294 -15.22 -27.66 13.38
N ALA A 295 -14.38 -26.71 13.82
CA ALA A 295 -13.81 -26.71 15.16
C ALA A 295 -14.89 -26.65 16.26
N GLN A 296 -15.91 -25.79 16.08
CA GLN A 296 -17.05 -25.70 16.99
C GLN A 296 -17.91 -26.99 16.97
N GLY A 297 -17.96 -27.68 15.83
CA GLY A 297 -18.55 -29.01 15.71
C GLY A 297 -17.84 -30.06 16.58
N PHE A 298 -16.52 -29.99 16.70
CA PHE A 298 -15.75 -30.83 17.63
C PHE A 298 -15.98 -30.42 19.10
N GLU A 299 -16.00 -29.12 19.39
CA GLU A 299 -16.18 -28.57 20.74
C GLU A 299 -17.57 -28.87 21.33
N SER A 300 -18.64 -28.64 20.56
CA SER A 300 -20.02 -28.96 20.99
C SER A 300 -20.22 -30.46 21.28
N ARG A 301 -19.48 -31.32 20.58
CA ARG A 301 -19.47 -32.76 20.85
C ARG A 301 -18.68 -33.11 22.12
N ALA A 302 -17.62 -32.36 22.45
CA ALA A 302 -16.92 -32.50 23.73
C ALA A 302 -17.84 -32.11 24.91
N ASP A 303 -18.55 -30.98 24.79
CA ASP A 303 -19.44 -30.46 25.85
C ASP A 303 -20.68 -31.33 26.11
N SER A 304 -21.28 -31.90 25.05
CA SER A 304 -22.45 -32.77 25.18
C SER A 304 -22.20 -34.06 26.00
N ARG A 305 -20.94 -34.41 26.27
CA ARG A 305 -20.55 -35.64 26.99
C ARG A 305 -20.41 -35.47 28.50
N VAL A 306 -20.44 -34.25 29.03
CA VAL A 306 -20.54 -33.99 30.48
C VAL A 306 -21.80 -34.67 31.06
N ALA A 307 -22.88 -34.76 30.28
CA ALA A 307 -24.10 -35.50 30.64
C ALA A 307 -23.90 -37.02 30.77
N ASN A 308 -22.88 -37.61 30.12
CA ASN A 308 -22.55 -39.04 30.20
C ASN A 308 -21.62 -39.39 31.37
N SER A 309 -21.02 -38.37 32.02
CA SER A 309 -20.22 -38.53 33.25
C SER A 309 -21.09 -38.93 34.46
N LEU A 310 -22.41 -38.71 34.38
CA LEU A 310 -23.42 -39.13 35.36
C LEU A 310 -23.43 -40.66 35.58
N LEU A 311 -23.11 -41.44 34.53
CA LEU A 311 -23.03 -42.90 34.61
C LEU A 311 -21.80 -43.36 35.44
N GLY A 312 -20.70 -42.61 35.39
CA GLY A 312 -19.52 -42.82 36.23
C GLY A 312 -19.80 -42.53 37.71
N TYR A 313 -20.49 -41.43 38.01
CA TYR A 313 -20.90 -41.11 39.38
C TYR A 313 -21.91 -42.12 39.95
N VAL A 314 -22.84 -42.62 39.14
CA VAL A 314 -23.79 -43.68 39.56
C VAL A 314 -23.08 -45.01 39.81
N LEU A 315 -22.13 -45.42 38.96
CA LEU A 315 -21.32 -46.62 39.18
C LEU A 315 -20.43 -46.50 40.42
N ALA A 316 -19.85 -45.32 40.69
CA ALA A 316 -19.08 -45.04 41.90
C ALA A 316 -19.95 -45.11 43.16
N ALA A 317 -21.18 -44.58 43.12
CA ALA A 317 -22.14 -44.67 44.22
C ALA A 317 -22.59 -46.13 44.49
N ILE A 318 -22.78 -46.95 43.45
CA ILE A 318 -23.11 -48.38 43.57
C ILE A 318 -21.92 -49.16 44.16
N ALA A 319 -20.68 -48.89 43.70
CA ALA A 319 -19.48 -49.51 44.23
C ALA A 319 -19.26 -49.15 45.72
N PHE A 320 -19.46 -47.89 46.07
CA PHE A 320 -19.40 -47.40 47.46
C PHE A 320 -20.47 -48.06 48.34
N MET A 321 -21.71 -48.15 47.85
CA MET A 321 -22.81 -48.81 48.57
C MET A 321 -22.59 -50.33 48.74
N CYS A 322 -21.98 -50.99 47.75
CA CYS A 322 -21.57 -52.40 47.84
C CYS A 322 -20.43 -52.59 48.84
N LEU A 323 -19.43 -51.71 48.87
CA LEU A 323 -18.36 -51.71 49.88
C LEU A 323 -18.91 -51.51 51.30
N LEU A 324 -19.87 -50.61 51.47
CA LEU A 324 -20.53 -50.35 52.75
C LEU A 324 -21.34 -51.58 53.23
N LEU A 325 -22.08 -52.23 52.33
CA LEU A 325 -22.85 -53.45 52.64
C LEU A 325 -21.94 -54.67 52.88
N ILE A 326 -20.86 -54.84 52.12
CA ILE A 326 -19.84 -55.88 52.35
C ILE A 326 -19.12 -55.65 53.69
N GLY A 327 -18.81 -54.39 54.04
CA GLY A 327 -18.22 -54.01 55.31
C GLY A 327 -19.13 -54.27 56.51
N ILE A 328 -20.43 -54.00 56.40
CA ILE A 328 -21.45 -54.30 57.42
C ILE A 328 -21.69 -55.82 57.56
N GLN A 329 -21.59 -56.58 56.47
CA GLN A 329 -21.80 -58.03 56.46
C GLN A 329 -20.55 -58.78 56.99
N LEU A 330 -19.34 -58.35 56.62
CA LEU A 330 -18.08 -58.89 57.16
C LEU A 330 -17.95 -58.58 58.64
N THR A 331 -18.30 -57.38 59.11
CA THR A 331 -18.27 -57.05 60.55
C THR A 331 -19.26 -57.85 61.41
N ARG A 332 -20.28 -58.50 60.80
CA ARG A 332 -21.15 -59.47 61.48
C ARG A 332 -20.57 -60.88 61.53
N ASP A 333 -19.65 -61.24 60.63
CA ASP A 333 -19.03 -62.59 60.52
C ASP A 333 -17.63 -62.64 61.20
N THR A 334 -16.90 -61.51 61.24
CA THR A 334 -15.59 -61.39 61.90
C THR A 334 -15.70 -61.20 63.43
N ARG A 335 -16.91 -61.08 63.98
CA ARG A 335 -17.14 -61.04 65.44
C ARG A 335 -17.11 -62.42 66.12
N GLU A 336 -17.08 -63.52 65.36
CA GLU A 336 -17.00 -64.89 65.90
C GLU A 336 -15.63 -65.60 65.66
N ARG A 337 -14.66 -64.93 65.03
CA ARG A 337 -13.27 -65.45 64.87
C ARG A 337 -12.20 -64.49 65.35
N LEU A 338 -12.40 -63.94 66.56
CA LEU A 338 -11.40 -63.18 67.30
C LEU A 338 -11.23 -63.77 68.70
N ALA A 339 -10.86 -65.05 68.76
CA ALA A 339 -10.64 -65.78 70.01
C ALA A 339 -9.35 -66.61 70.04
N GLU A 340 -8.35 -66.30 69.20
CA GLU A 340 -7.06 -67.01 69.20
C GLU A 340 -5.80 -66.13 69.32
N THR A 341 -5.93 -64.82 69.53
CA THR A 341 -4.72 -63.98 69.77
C THR A 341 -4.94 -62.96 70.90
N ARG A 342 -5.55 -63.40 72.01
CA ARG A 342 -5.60 -62.61 73.26
C ARG A 342 -4.32 -62.70 74.09
N GLU A 343 -3.37 -63.58 73.75
CA GLU A 343 -2.17 -63.81 74.56
C GLU A 343 -0.93 -63.00 74.12
N LYS A 344 -1.01 -62.20 73.04
CA LYS A 344 0.04 -61.20 72.68
C LYS A 344 -0.29 -59.77 73.10
N ASN A 345 -1.52 -59.49 73.54
CA ASN A 345 -2.02 -58.11 73.72
C ASN A 345 -1.61 -57.43 75.03
N GLU A 346 -1.28 -58.17 76.09
CA GLU A 346 -1.02 -57.55 77.40
C GLU A 346 0.38 -56.93 77.52
N ARG A 347 1.37 -57.39 76.74
CA ARG A 347 2.69 -56.71 76.62
C ARG A 347 2.66 -55.53 75.65
N ASN A 348 1.88 -55.63 74.57
CA ASN A 348 1.75 -54.57 73.59
C ASN A 348 0.92 -53.38 74.12
N GLN A 349 -0.07 -53.61 74.99
CA GLN A 349 -0.92 -52.52 75.53
C GLN A 349 -0.14 -51.49 76.35
N ALA A 350 0.86 -51.89 77.14
CA ALA A 350 1.64 -50.95 77.93
C ALA A 350 2.60 -50.09 77.07
N ALA A 351 3.21 -50.69 76.05
CA ALA A 351 4.09 -49.99 75.11
C ALA A 351 3.31 -49.05 74.16
N ILE A 352 2.14 -49.49 73.68
CA ILE A 352 1.23 -48.68 72.85
C ILE A 352 0.62 -47.50 73.63
N LEU A 353 0.29 -47.68 74.92
CA LEU A 353 -0.22 -46.56 75.74
C LEU A 353 0.83 -45.48 75.97
N ARG A 354 2.12 -45.84 76.15
CA ARG A 354 3.22 -44.86 76.19
C ARG A 354 3.41 -44.15 74.86
N LEU A 355 3.41 -44.90 73.75
CA LEU A 355 3.52 -44.32 72.41
C LEU A 355 2.32 -43.41 72.09
N LEU A 356 1.11 -43.76 72.53
CA LEU A 356 -0.09 -42.90 72.40
C LEU A 356 -0.03 -41.64 73.27
N ASP A 357 0.62 -41.71 74.44
CA ASP A 357 0.84 -40.57 75.32
C ASP A 357 1.90 -39.62 74.73
N GLU A 358 3.01 -40.17 74.22
CA GLU A 358 4.09 -39.42 73.56
C GLU A 358 3.69 -38.80 72.21
N ILE A 359 2.65 -39.33 71.55
CA ILE A 359 2.10 -38.80 70.28
C ILE A 359 0.78 -38.04 70.52
N GLY A 360 0.28 -37.99 71.76
CA GLY A 360 -0.96 -37.28 72.10
C GLY A 360 -0.90 -35.81 71.65
N ASP A 361 0.24 -35.17 71.88
CA ASP A 361 0.48 -33.77 71.53
C ASP A 361 0.62 -33.55 70.00
N LEU A 362 0.97 -34.60 69.23
CA LEU A 362 1.01 -34.52 67.75
C LEU A 362 -0.39 -34.32 67.16
N ALA A 363 -1.43 -34.87 67.81
CA ALA A 363 -2.82 -34.71 67.37
C ALA A 363 -3.32 -33.26 67.52
N ASP A 364 -2.71 -32.50 68.43
CA ASP A 364 -2.98 -31.07 68.65
C ASP A 364 -2.07 -30.16 67.79
N GLY A 365 -1.25 -30.74 66.89
CA GLY A 365 -0.39 -30.00 65.96
C GLY A 365 1.00 -29.68 66.52
N ASP A 366 1.38 -30.19 67.70
CA ASP A 366 2.72 -29.98 68.24
C ASP A 366 3.74 -30.86 67.51
N LEU A 367 4.39 -30.29 66.48
CA LEU A 367 5.47 -30.94 65.76
C LEU A 367 6.81 -30.79 66.50
N THR A 368 6.88 -30.34 67.76
CA THR A 368 8.13 -30.34 68.55
C THR A 368 8.37 -31.66 69.28
N ALA A 369 7.33 -32.48 69.44
CA ALA A 369 7.39 -33.78 70.08
C ALA A 369 8.27 -34.79 69.31
N GLN A 370 8.88 -35.72 70.04
CA GLN A 370 9.62 -36.86 69.50
C GLN A 370 9.22 -38.12 70.28
N ALA A 371 8.85 -39.19 69.58
CA ALA A 371 8.57 -40.47 70.19
C ALA A 371 9.89 -41.17 70.58
N THR A 372 9.95 -41.73 71.78
CA THR A 372 11.15 -42.40 72.29
C THR A 372 11.34 -43.77 71.62
N VAL A 373 12.46 -43.96 70.91
CA VAL A 373 12.77 -45.23 70.23
C VAL A 373 13.33 -46.25 71.24
N THR A 374 12.60 -47.35 71.46
CA THR A 374 12.98 -48.47 72.34
C THR A 374 13.30 -49.75 71.54
N GLU A 375 13.97 -50.75 72.13
CA GLU A 375 14.27 -52.04 71.46
C GLU A 375 13.08 -53.02 71.33
N ASP A 376 11.87 -52.60 71.73
CA ASP A 376 10.67 -53.43 71.69
C ASP A 376 9.92 -53.34 70.33
N PHE A 377 8.79 -54.05 70.20
CA PHE A 377 8.00 -54.06 68.96
C PHE A 377 7.46 -52.67 68.55
N THR A 378 7.39 -51.71 69.48
CA THR A 378 6.95 -50.33 69.20
C THR A 378 8.08 -49.41 68.76
N GLY A 379 9.36 -49.79 68.93
CA GLY A 379 10.52 -48.99 68.49
C GLY A 379 10.52 -48.65 67.01
N ALA A 380 10.25 -49.63 66.14
CA ALA A 380 10.15 -49.41 64.69
C ALA A 380 8.95 -48.50 64.32
N ILE A 381 7.90 -48.50 65.14
CA ILE A 381 6.71 -47.66 64.97
C ILE A 381 7.01 -46.22 65.41
N ALA A 382 7.71 -46.04 66.54
CA ALA A 382 8.19 -44.74 67.01
C ALA A 382 9.16 -44.09 66.00
N ASP A 383 10.07 -44.88 65.42
CA ASP A 383 11.00 -44.43 64.38
C ASP A 383 10.26 -43.97 63.10
N SER A 384 9.28 -44.76 62.63
CA SER A 384 8.43 -44.39 61.49
C SER A 384 7.58 -43.13 61.76
N ILE A 385 7.18 -42.91 63.01
CA ILE A 385 6.44 -41.72 63.43
C ILE A 385 7.36 -40.50 63.48
N ASN A 386 8.58 -40.62 64.00
CA ASN A 386 9.56 -39.54 63.97
C ASN A 386 9.91 -39.15 62.52
N GLU A 387 10.09 -40.13 61.62
CA GLU A 387 10.29 -39.86 60.19
C GLU A 387 9.07 -39.15 59.57
N SER A 388 7.85 -39.52 59.98
CA SER A 388 6.63 -38.83 59.54
C SER A 388 6.53 -37.41 60.09
N ILE A 389 6.92 -37.18 61.35
CA ILE A 389 6.98 -35.85 61.97
C ILE A 389 8.00 -34.98 61.25
N ASP A 390 9.17 -35.50 60.90
CA ASP A 390 10.19 -34.77 60.15
C ASP A 390 9.73 -34.43 58.72
N GLN A 391 9.04 -35.35 58.04
CA GLN A 391 8.41 -35.07 56.75
C GLN A 391 7.30 -34.02 56.87
N LEU A 392 6.49 -34.04 57.94
CA LEU A 392 5.46 -33.04 58.21
C LEU A 392 6.07 -31.67 58.55
N ARG A 393 7.16 -31.61 59.33
CA ARG A 393 7.93 -30.37 59.60
C ARG A 393 8.43 -29.77 58.30
N ALA A 394 9.07 -30.57 57.45
CA ALA A 394 9.58 -30.14 56.16
C ALA A 394 8.45 -29.63 55.24
N LEU A 395 7.30 -30.32 55.23
CA LEU A 395 6.13 -29.92 54.47
C LEU A 395 5.53 -28.59 54.96
N VAL A 396 5.31 -28.45 56.28
CA VAL A 396 4.77 -27.22 56.89
C VAL A 396 5.72 -26.04 56.67
N GLY A 397 7.02 -26.24 56.84
CA GLY A 397 8.03 -25.21 56.54
C GLY A 397 8.00 -24.80 55.06
N THR A 398 7.98 -25.77 54.14
CA THR A 398 7.88 -25.50 52.70
C THR A 398 6.59 -24.76 52.35
N ILE A 399 5.45 -25.10 52.97
CA ILE A 399 4.17 -24.40 52.75
C ILE A 399 4.24 -22.96 53.24
N ASN A 400 4.81 -22.71 54.42
CA ASN A 400 4.95 -21.35 54.95
C ASN A 400 5.86 -20.48 54.07
N ASP A 401 7.02 -21.01 53.65
CA ASP A 401 7.96 -20.30 52.79
C ASP A 401 7.33 -20.02 51.41
N THR A 402 6.68 -21.03 50.81
CA THR A 402 6.00 -20.88 49.51
C THR A 402 4.84 -19.89 49.60
N ALA A 403 4.07 -19.89 50.70
CA ALA A 403 2.98 -18.94 50.90
C ALA A 403 3.49 -17.50 51.00
N GLN A 404 4.60 -17.25 51.70
CA GLN A 404 5.26 -15.93 51.75
C GLN A 404 5.79 -15.50 50.39
N GLU A 405 6.41 -16.40 49.62
CA GLU A 405 6.88 -16.09 48.27
C GLU A 405 5.72 -15.72 47.34
N VAL A 406 4.61 -16.46 47.39
CA VAL A 406 3.39 -16.18 46.61
C VAL A 406 2.77 -14.85 47.01
N GLU A 407 2.69 -14.53 48.32
CA GLU A 407 2.17 -13.26 48.79
C GLU A 407 3.00 -12.07 48.26
N ARG A 408 4.34 -12.16 48.36
CA ARG A 408 5.25 -11.13 47.84
C ARG A 408 5.10 -10.94 46.34
N ALA A 409 5.11 -12.04 45.58
CA ALA A 409 4.94 -12.01 44.13
C ALA A 409 3.56 -11.43 43.73
N ALA A 410 2.51 -11.74 44.50
CA ALA A 410 1.19 -11.19 44.29
C ALA A 410 1.17 -9.67 44.54
N GLN A 411 1.74 -9.18 45.65
CA GLN A 411 1.81 -7.73 45.91
C GLN A 411 2.57 -6.96 44.82
N GLU A 412 3.71 -7.50 44.36
CA GLU A 412 4.51 -6.91 43.28
C GLU A 412 3.73 -6.88 41.95
N THR A 413 3.07 -7.99 41.62
CA THR A 413 2.24 -8.09 40.41
C THR A 413 1.04 -7.14 40.48
N GLN A 414 0.42 -6.98 41.66
CA GLN A 414 -0.69 -6.05 41.87
C GLN A 414 -0.25 -4.60 41.66
N GLY A 415 0.91 -4.21 42.19
CA GLY A 415 1.49 -2.88 41.97
C GLY A 415 1.78 -2.62 40.50
N THR A 416 2.35 -3.60 39.80
CA THR A 416 2.62 -3.53 38.35
C THR A 416 1.34 -3.36 37.54
N ALA A 417 0.28 -4.12 37.88
CA ALA A 417 -1.02 -3.99 37.25
C ALA A 417 -1.63 -2.60 37.48
N MET A 418 -1.58 -2.05 38.70
CA MET A 418 -2.08 -0.69 38.95
C MET A 418 -1.33 0.37 38.14
N HIS A 419 0.00 0.28 38.04
CA HIS A 419 0.79 1.18 37.20
C HIS A 419 0.44 1.05 35.71
N LEU A 420 0.21 -0.17 35.22
CA LEU A 420 -0.17 -0.38 33.83
C LEU A 420 -1.57 0.18 33.52
N ALA A 421 -2.50 0.12 34.48
CA ALA A 421 -3.83 0.74 34.34
C ALA A 421 -3.74 2.28 34.27
N GLU A 422 -2.90 2.89 35.11
CA GLU A 422 -2.64 4.34 35.06
C GLU A 422 -1.97 4.76 33.74
N ALA A 423 -0.96 4.00 33.28
CA ALA A 423 -0.31 4.25 32.00
C ALA A 423 -1.28 4.12 30.82
N SER A 424 -2.19 3.15 30.87
CA SER A 424 -3.24 2.96 29.85
C SER A 424 -4.21 4.13 29.80
N GLU A 425 -4.60 4.69 30.95
CA GLU A 425 -5.44 5.90 31.01
C GLU A 425 -4.72 7.10 30.37
N HIS A 426 -3.45 7.29 30.69
CA HIS A 426 -2.64 8.36 30.11
C HIS A 426 -2.48 8.19 28.59
N GLN A 427 -2.28 6.96 28.13
CA GLN A 427 -2.23 6.62 26.71
C GLN A 427 -3.56 6.93 26.00
N ALA A 428 -4.70 6.65 26.65
CA ALA A 428 -6.01 6.96 26.07
C ALA A 428 -6.20 8.47 25.84
N GLN A 429 -5.69 9.31 26.75
CA GLN A 429 -5.72 10.78 26.60
C GLN A 429 -4.85 11.25 25.43
N GLU A 430 -3.64 10.70 25.28
CA GLU A 430 -2.76 11.01 24.15
C GLU A 430 -3.38 10.60 22.80
N ILE A 431 -4.03 9.42 22.75
CA ILE A 431 -4.73 8.95 21.54
C ILE A 431 -5.90 9.88 21.19
N ALA A 432 -6.65 10.37 22.18
CA ALA A 432 -7.72 11.34 21.95
C ALA A 432 -7.18 12.66 21.39
N GLY A 433 -6.06 13.15 21.93
CA GLY A 433 -5.35 14.33 21.41
C GLY A 433 -4.86 14.14 19.98
N ALA A 434 -4.22 13.00 19.68
CA ALA A 434 -3.76 12.66 18.34
C ALA A 434 -4.93 12.55 17.34
N SER A 435 -6.05 11.95 17.75
CA SER A 435 -7.25 11.83 16.92
C SER A 435 -7.84 13.19 16.56
N ALA A 436 -7.88 14.13 17.51
CA ALA A 436 -8.34 15.48 17.27
C ALA A 436 -7.42 16.21 16.26
N ALA A 437 -6.10 16.10 16.41
CA ALA A 437 -5.13 16.71 15.51
C ALA A 437 -5.22 16.13 14.08
N VAL A 438 -5.45 14.83 13.94
CA VAL A 438 -5.65 14.17 12.64
C VAL A 438 -6.95 14.64 11.97
N ASN A 439 -8.01 14.86 12.74
CA ASN A 439 -9.26 15.38 12.21
C ASN A 439 -9.13 16.85 11.74
N GLU A 440 -8.42 17.68 12.50
CA GLU A 440 -8.09 19.05 12.08
C GLU A 440 -7.22 19.07 10.81
N MET A 441 -6.26 18.15 10.72
CA MET A 441 -5.45 17.95 9.52
C MET A 441 -6.31 17.58 8.30
N ALA A 442 -7.29 16.68 8.45
CA ALA A 442 -8.20 16.31 7.37
C ALA A 442 -9.00 17.51 6.85
N VAL A 443 -9.51 18.36 7.75
CA VAL A 443 -10.21 19.61 7.37
C VAL A 443 -9.29 20.56 6.61
N SER A 444 -8.05 20.73 7.09
CA SER A 444 -7.06 21.59 6.44
C SER A 444 -6.68 21.09 5.03
N ILE A 445 -6.54 19.78 4.87
CA ILE A 445 -6.25 19.16 3.57
C ILE A 445 -7.40 19.38 2.59
N ASP A 446 -8.65 19.27 3.04
CA ASP A 446 -9.83 19.53 2.20
C ASP A 446 -9.87 20.99 1.73
N GLN A 447 -9.54 21.92 2.61
CA GLN A 447 -9.38 23.34 2.28
C GLN A 447 -8.28 23.56 1.22
N VAL A 448 -7.12 22.89 1.36
CA VAL A 448 -6.02 22.96 0.37
C VAL A 448 -6.48 22.41 -0.99
N SER A 449 -7.21 21.29 -1.01
CA SER A 449 -7.77 20.71 -2.23
C SER A 449 -8.73 21.67 -2.94
N ALA A 450 -9.62 22.33 -2.18
CA ALA A 450 -10.54 23.32 -2.70
C ALA A 450 -9.81 24.56 -3.28
N ASN A 451 -8.83 25.10 -2.54
CA ASN A 451 -8.03 26.23 -2.99
C ASN A 451 -7.20 25.89 -4.24
N ALA A 452 -6.70 24.66 -4.35
CA ALA A 452 -6.02 24.17 -5.54
C ALA A 452 -7.01 24.15 -6.72
N SER A 453 -8.22 23.59 -6.55
CA SER A 453 -9.22 23.57 -7.63
C SER A 453 -9.58 24.98 -8.12
N GLU A 454 -9.72 25.96 -7.22
CA GLU A 454 -9.97 27.35 -7.60
C GLU A 454 -8.79 27.96 -8.35
N SER A 455 -7.56 27.72 -7.87
CA SER A 455 -6.34 28.21 -8.50
C SER A 455 -6.14 27.64 -9.92
N ALA A 456 -6.51 26.37 -10.13
CA ALA A 456 -6.47 25.74 -11.45
C ALA A 456 -7.42 26.44 -12.43
N ALA A 457 -8.66 26.73 -11.99
CA ALA A 457 -9.63 27.46 -12.81
C ALA A 457 -9.14 28.88 -13.15
N VAL A 458 -8.44 29.56 -12.23
CA VAL A 458 -7.82 30.86 -12.50
C VAL A 458 -6.67 30.74 -13.51
N ALA A 459 -5.84 29.70 -13.42
CA ALA A 459 -4.77 29.45 -14.37
C ALA A 459 -5.31 29.16 -15.79
N GLU A 460 -6.34 28.32 -15.93
CA GLU A 460 -7.02 28.07 -17.20
C GLU A 460 -7.63 29.34 -17.79
N ARG A 461 -8.23 30.19 -16.96
CA ARG A 461 -8.75 31.48 -17.39
C ARG A 461 -7.63 32.40 -17.90
N SER A 462 -6.47 32.39 -17.26
CA SER A 462 -5.29 33.14 -17.71
C SER A 462 -4.79 32.65 -19.08
N VAL A 463 -4.78 31.34 -19.32
CA VAL A 463 -4.47 30.75 -20.64
C VAL A 463 -5.44 31.26 -21.71
N ALA A 464 -6.75 31.27 -21.42
CA ALA A 464 -7.75 31.76 -22.36
C ALA A 464 -7.57 33.26 -22.67
N ILE A 465 -7.24 34.08 -21.65
CA ILE A 465 -6.99 35.51 -21.81
C ILE A 465 -5.71 35.76 -22.63
N ALA A 466 -4.64 35.03 -22.36
CA ALA A 466 -3.38 35.12 -23.09
C ALA A 466 -3.56 34.78 -24.57
N ASN A 467 -4.25 33.67 -24.87
CA ASN A 467 -4.61 33.27 -26.22
C ASN A 467 -5.42 34.34 -26.96
N LYS A 468 -6.43 34.92 -26.31
CA LYS A 468 -7.22 36.01 -26.91
C LYS A 468 -6.38 37.26 -27.14
N GLY A 469 -5.47 37.58 -26.21
CA GLY A 469 -4.51 38.66 -26.38
C GLY A 469 -3.60 38.44 -27.59
N ASN A 470 -3.12 37.21 -27.77
CA ASN A 470 -2.23 36.84 -28.87
C ASN A 470 -2.94 37.00 -30.23
N GLU A 471 -4.21 36.61 -30.32
CA GLU A 471 -5.05 36.84 -31.51
C GLU A 471 -5.18 38.35 -31.83
N VAL A 472 -5.39 39.19 -30.82
CA VAL A 472 -5.50 40.66 -31.00
C VAL A 472 -4.17 41.26 -31.46
N VAL A 473 -3.05 40.79 -30.92
CA VAL A 473 -1.70 41.20 -31.34
C VAL A 473 -1.45 40.78 -32.79
N GLN A 474 -1.78 39.54 -33.17
CA GLN A 474 -1.61 39.05 -34.53
C GLN A 474 -2.43 39.89 -35.54
N ASN A 475 -3.68 40.22 -35.20
CA ASN A 475 -4.50 41.11 -36.01
C ASN A 475 -3.88 42.51 -36.15
N THR A 476 -3.21 42.99 -35.09
CA THR A 476 -2.50 44.29 -35.12
C THR A 476 -1.29 44.25 -36.05
N ILE A 477 -0.51 43.16 -36.04
CA ILE A 477 0.63 42.96 -36.95
C ILE A 477 0.16 42.96 -38.41
N VAL A 478 -0.90 42.22 -38.73
CA VAL A 478 -1.52 42.21 -40.06
C VAL A 478 -2.00 43.60 -40.47
N GLY A 479 -2.58 44.36 -39.54
CA GLY A 479 -2.97 45.75 -39.75
C GLY A 479 -1.78 46.65 -40.09
N MET A 480 -0.65 46.50 -39.39
CA MET A 480 0.58 47.25 -39.66
C MET A 480 1.18 46.92 -41.02
N ASP A 481 1.17 45.65 -41.43
CA ASP A 481 1.61 45.23 -42.77
C ASP A 481 0.74 45.85 -43.87
N THR A 482 -0.59 45.89 -43.67
CA THR A 482 -1.53 46.53 -44.59
C THR A 482 -1.25 48.04 -44.72
N ILE A 483 -1.00 48.72 -43.60
CA ILE A 483 -0.62 50.14 -43.59
C ILE A 483 0.70 50.34 -44.33
N ARG A 484 1.69 49.47 -44.12
CA ARG A 484 2.99 49.53 -44.81
C ARG A 484 2.82 49.43 -46.33
N GLU A 485 2.01 48.49 -46.82
CA GLU A 485 1.73 48.36 -48.26
C GLU A 485 1.05 49.61 -48.83
N GLN A 486 0.05 50.16 -48.12
CA GLN A 486 -0.62 51.40 -48.55
C GLN A 486 0.34 52.60 -48.60
N ILE A 487 1.26 52.73 -47.64
CA ILE A 487 2.27 53.80 -47.66
C ILE A 487 3.20 53.62 -48.86
N GLN A 488 3.67 52.39 -49.14
CA GLN A 488 4.53 52.12 -50.30
C GLN A 488 3.84 52.44 -51.62
N ASP A 489 2.57 52.07 -51.78
CA ASP A 489 1.80 52.39 -52.98
C ASP A 489 1.52 53.89 -53.13
N THR A 490 1.31 54.59 -52.01
CA THR A 490 1.16 56.05 -52.02
C THR A 490 2.49 56.72 -52.37
N SER A 491 3.61 56.22 -51.85
CA SER A 491 4.96 56.72 -52.17
C SER A 491 5.27 56.56 -53.67
N LYS A 492 4.94 55.42 -54.29
CA LYS A 492 5.04 55.23 -55.75
C LYS A 492 4.19 56.23 -56.54
N ARG A 493 2.99 56.58 -56.06
CA ARG A 493 2.12 57.58 -56.71
C ARG A 493 2.71 58.99 -56.61
N ILE A 494 3.22 59.37 -55.43
CA ILE A 494 3.86 60.67 -55.24
C ILE A 494 5.14 60.78 -56.05
N LYS A 495 5.95 59.73 -56.13
CA LYS A 495 7.17 59.72 -56.94
C LYS A 495 6.87 59.95 -58.43
N ARG A 496 5.84 59.29 -58.97
CA ARG A 496 5.36 59.56 -60.34
C ARG A 496 4.84 60.98 -60.54
N LEU A 497 4.20 61.56 -59.52
CA LEU A 497 3.77 62.96 -59.54
C LEU A 497 4.98 63.92 -59.56
N GLY A 498 6.03 63.60 -58.81
CA GLY A 498 7.30 64.32 -58.85
C GLY A 498 7.96 64.26 -60.22
N GLU A 499 8.04 63.07 -60.83
CA GLU A 499 8.54 62.87 -62.20
C GLU A 499 7.71 63.67 -63.23
N SER A 500 6.38 63.61 -63.14
CA SER A 500 5.48 64.37 -64.02
C SER A 500 5.65 65.88 -63.83
N SER A 501 5.88 66.34 -62.59
CA SER A 501 6.13 67.75 -62.29
C SER A 501 7.49 68.21 -62.82
N GLN A 502 8.48 67.33 -62.87
CA GLN A 502 9.76 67.62 -63.53
C GLN A 502 9.60 67.78 -65.04
N GLU A 503 8.88 66.87 -65.70
CA GLU A 503 8.58 66.98 -67.14
C GLU A 503 7.82 68.27 -67.47
N ILE A 504 6.84 68.65 -66.64
CA ILE A 504 6.13 69.94 -66.80
C ILE A 504 7.10 71.11 -66.62
N GLY A 505 8.02 71.06 -65.65
CA GLY A 505 9.04 72.08 -65.45
C GLY A 505 9.92 72.29 -66.69
N ASP A 506 10.37 71.20 -67.31
CA ASP A 506 11.19 71.23 -68.52
C ASP A 506 10.41 71.84 -69.71
N ILE A 507 9.12 71.51 -69.84
CA ILE A 507 8.24 72.10 -70.86
C ILE A 507 8.04 73.60 -70.61
N VAL A 508 7.82 74.01 -69.36
CA VAL A 508 7.63 75.43 -68.99
C VAL A 508 8.90 76.25 -69.28
N SER A 509 10.08 75.69 -69.01
CA SER A 509 11.37 76.29 -69.39
C SER A 509 11.46 76.48 -70.90
N LEU A 510 11.13 75.46 -71.69
CA LEU A 510 11.13 75.54 -73.15
C LEU A 510 10.14 76.60 -73.68
N ILE A 511 8.94 76.70 -73.09
CA ILE A 511 7.97 77.74 -73.48
C ILE A 511 8.49 79.13 -73.14
N ASN A 512 9.16 79.30 -71.98
CA ASN A 512 9.79 80.57 -71.64
C ASN A 512 10.89 80.94 -72.65
N ASP A 513 11.73 79.99 -73.06
CA ASP A 513 12.76 80.21 -74.08
C ASP A 513 12.15 80.59 -75.45
N ILE A 514 11.04 79.95 -75.84
CA ILE A 514 10.28 80.30 -77.05
C ILE A 514 9.69 81.71 -76.91
N ALA A 515 9.12 82.07 -75.76
CA ALA A 515 8.58 83.39 -75.51
C ALA A 515 9.68 84.47 -75.59
N ASP A 516 10.85 84.22 -75.01
CA ASP A 516 12.01 85.11 -75.07
C ASP A 516 12.54 85.25 -76.51
N GLN A 517 12.63 84.14 -77.27
CA GLN A 517 12.96 84.21 -78.71
C GLN A 517 11.91 84.98 -79.52
N THR A 518 10.63 84.78 -79.23
CA THR A 518 9.52 85.46 -79.91
C THR A 518 9.56 86.96 -79.61
N ASN A 519 9.90 87.34 -78.37
CA ASN A 519 10.10 88.72 -77.96
C ASN A 519 11.26 89.38 -78.75
N ILE A 520 12.39 88.68 -78.90
CA ILE A 520 13.53 89.16 -79.70
C ILE A 520 13.19 89.27 -81.19
N LEU A 521 12.46 88.29 -81.75
CA LEU A 521 12.00 88.31 -83.13
C LEU A 521 11.02 89.46 -83.39
N ALA A 522 10.08 89.69 -82.48
CA ALA A 522 9.12 90.78 -82.54
C ALA A 522 9.82 92.15 -82.46
N LEU A 523 10.79 92.30 -81.57
CA LEU A 523 11.60 93.51 -81.48
C LEU A 523 12.39 93.78 -82.76
N ASN A 524 13.02 92.75 -83.34
CA ASN A 524 13.73 92.86 -84.62
C ASN A 524 12.78 93.24 -85.77
N ALA A 525 11.57 92.68 -85.78
CA ALA A 525 10.52 93.02 -86.75
C ALA A 525 10.02 94.45 -86.58
N ALA A 526 9.84 94.92 -85.33
CA ALA A 526 9.47 96.30 -85.02
C ALA A 526 10.55 97.30 -85.48
N ILE A 527 11.83 96.98 -85.25
CA ILE A 527 12.97 97.79 -85.74
C ILE A 527 12.97 97.87 -87.28
N GLN A 528 12.84 96.73 -87.97
CA GLN A 528 12.78 96.67 -89.44
C GLN A 528 11.55 97.41 -90.00
N ALA A 529 10.38 97.28 -89.36
CA ALA A 529 9.17 98.00 -89.74
C ALA A 529 9.31 99.52 -89.55
N SER A 530 10.01 99.95 -88.50
CA SER A 530 10.36 101.37 -88.26
C SER A 530 11.35 101.90 -89.30
N MET A 531 12.31 101.08 -89.75
CA MET A 531 13.24 101.43 -90.83
C MET A 531 12.56 101.58 -92.21
N ALA A 532 11.43 100.89 -92.45
CA ALA A 532 10.68 100.96 -93.71
C ALA A 532 9.75 102.19 -93.84
N GLY A 533 9.67 103.06 -92.81
CA GLY A 533 8.87 104.29 -92.83
C GLY A 533 7.35 104.03 -93.00
N ASP A 534 6.67 104.86 -93.81
CA ASP A 534 5.21 104.79 -93.98
C ASP A 534 4.69 103.45 -94.54
N ALA A 535 5.52 102.70 -95.28
CA ALA A 535 5.16 101.38 -95.81
C ALA A 535 5.17 100.27 -94.73
N GLY A 536 5.91 100.46 -93.63
CA GLY A 536 6.07 99.47 -92.55
C GLY A 536 5.09 99.62 -91.38
N ARG A 537 4.26 100.68 -91.38
CA ARG A 537 3.42 101.06 -90.23
C ARG A 537 2.42 99.98 -89.78
N GLY A 538 1.85 99.22 -90.72
CA GLY A 538 0.98 98.08 -90.41
C GLY A 538 1.74 96.89 -89.78
N PHE A 539 2.97 96.65 -90.23
CA PHE A 539 3.84 95.61 -89.68
C PHE A 539 4.37 95.97 -88.28
N ALA A 540 4.64 97.25 -88.02
CA ALA A 540 5.10 97.72 -86.71
C ALA A 540 4.05 97.46 -85.60
N VAL A 541 2.76 97.69 -85.90
CA VAL A 541 1.67 97.43 -84.94
C VAL A 541 1.52 95.94 -84.63
N VAL A 542 1.68 95.08 -85.64
CA VAL A 542 1.65 93.61 -85.44
C VAL A 542 2.87 93.17 -84.62
N ALA A 543 4.05 93.72 -84.89
CA ALA A 543 5.27 93.40 -84.15
C ALA A 543 5.16 93.81 -82.66
N ASP A 544 4.63 94.99 -82.35
CA ASP A 544 4.39 95.44 -80.96
C ASP A 544 3.38 94.52 -80.24
N GLU A 545 2.30 94.08 -80.90
CA GLU A 545 1.33 93.19 -80.26
C GLU A 545 1.90 91.77 -80.04
N VAL A 546 2.75 91.27 -80.96
CA VAL A 546 3.48 90.01 -80.78
C VAL A 546 4.48 90.13 -79.63
N GLN A 547 5.19 91.25 -79.52
CA GLN A 547 6.12 91.52 -78.41
C GLN A 547 5.37 91.50 -77.07
N ARG A 548 4.25 92.23 -76.98
CA ARG A 548 3.43 92.28 -75.77
C ARG A 548 2.82 90.91 -75.40
N LEU A 549 2.46 90.10 -76.40
CA LEU A 549 1.99 88.73 -76.18
C LEU A 549 3.11 87.81 -75.69
N ALA A 550 4.33 87.98 -76.21
CA ALA A 550 5.52 87.26 -75.77
C ALA A 550 5.90 87.61 -74.33
N GLU A 551 5.90 88.89 -73.95
CA GLU A 551 6.12 89.35 -72.56
C GLU A 551 5.04 88.80 -71.61
N ARG A 552 3.77 88.80 -72.01
CA ARG A 552 2.68 88.19 -71.24
C ARG A 552 2.84 86.68 -71.09
N SER A 553 3.27 85.98 -72.16
CA SER A 553 3.58 84.55 -72.09
C SER A 553 4.73 84.27 -71.13
N SER A 554 5.85 85.03 -71.21
CA SER A 554 6.99 84.89 -70.29
C SER A 554 6.58 85.14 -68.84
N GLY A 555 5.74 86.15 -68.59
CA GLY A 555 5.20 86.42 -67.26
C GLY A 555 4.35 85.27 -66.72
N ALA A 556 3.51 84.66 -67.56
CA ALA A 556 2.69 83.51 -67.19
C ALA A 556 3.51 82.24 -66.99
N THR A 557 4.50 81.95 -67.85
CA THR A 557 5.41 80.80 -67.68
C THR A 557 6.20 80.90 -66.39
N LYS A 558 6.71 82.08 -66.01
CA LYS A 558 7.39 82.27 -64.71
C LYS A 558 6.50 81.99 -63.50
N GLN A 559 5.21 82.33 -63.57
CA GLN A 559 4.25 81.98 -62.52
C GLN A 559 4.01 80.47 -62.45
N ILE A 560 3.88 79.82 -63.61
CA ILE A 560 3.73 78.35 -63.68
C ILE A 560 5.00 77.67 -63.17
N GLU A 561 6.19 78.15 -63.52
CA GLU A 561 7.48 77.63 -63.05
C GLU A 561 7.57 77.69 -61.53
N ALA A 562 7.18 78.81 -60.91
CA ALA A 562 7.12 78.94 -59.46
C ALA A 562 6.15 77.93 -58.82
N LEU A 563 4.96 77.74 -59.41
CA LEU A 563 3.98 76.73 -58.96
C LEU A 563 4.52 75.30 -59.08
N VAL A 564 5.15 74.95 -60.20
CA VAL A 564 5.76 73.64 -60.43
C VAL A 564 6.87 73.38 -59.42
N LYS A 565 7.71 74.39 -59.13
CA LYS A 565 8.78 74.28 -58.13
C LYS A 565 8.24 74.06 -56.71
N THR A 566 7.13 74.71 -56.35
CA THR A 566 6.42 74.42 -55.09
C THR A 566 5.92 72.99 -55.06
N ILE A 567 5.25 72.52 -56.13
CA ILE A 567 4.75 71.12 -56.22
C ILE A 567 5.92 70.12 -56.09
N GLN A 568 7.06 70.37 -56.73
CA GLN A 568 8.27 69.54 -56.60
C GLN A 568 8.80 69.49 -55.16
N THR A 569 8.80 70.64 -54.47
CA THR A 569 9.23 70.72 -53.07
C THR A 569 8.27 69.93 -52.17
N ASP A 570 6.96 70.18 -52.30
CA ASP A 570 5.91 69.51 -51.51
C ASP A 570 5.90 68.00 -51.76
N THR A 571 6.09 67.55 -53.00
CA THR A 571 6.18 66.12 -53.32
C THR A 571 7.42 65.47 -52.73
N ASN A 572 8.57 66.15 -52.74
CA ASN A 572 9.78 65.65 -52.09
C ASN A 572 9.62 65.54 -50.57
N GLU A 573 9.05 66.56 -49.93
CA GLU A 573 8.73 66.53 -48.49
C GLU A 573 7.75 65.39 -48.15
N ALA A 574 6.73 65.17 -48.99
CA ALA A 574 5.78 64.08 -48.81
C ALA A 574 6.45 62.70 -48.92
N VAL A 575 7.42 62.51 -49.81
CA VAL A 575 8.20 61.27 -49.92
C VAL A 575 9.00 61.02 -48.64
N ILE A 576 9.72 62.04 -48.15
CA ILE A 576 10.49 61.94 -46.89
C ILE A 576 9.58 61.57 -45.72
N SER A 577 8.41 62.22 -45.62
CA SER A 577 7.42 61.91 -44.59
C SER A 577 6.90 60.47 -44.68
N MET A 578 6.70 59.93 -45.89
CA MET A 578 6.31 58.54 -46.10
C MET A 578 7.40 57.53 -45.71
N GLU A 579 8.67 57.82 -45.99
CA GLU A 579 9.80 56.99 -45.56
C GLU A 579 9.89 56.93 -44.03
N GLN A 580 9.74 58.09 -43.36
CA GLN A 580 9.72 58.15 -41.91
C GLN A 580 8.53 57.40 -41.32
N THR A 581 7.33 57.56 -41.89
CA THR A 581 6.13 56.82 -41.45
C THR A 581 6.30 55.32 -41.65
N THR A 582 6.95 54.89 -42.74
CA THR A 582 7.27 53.47 -42.98
C THR A 582 8.14 52.91 -41.86
N SER A 583 9.17 53.66 -41.44
CA SER A 583 10.03 53.26 -40.30
C SER A 583 9.24 53.13 -39.00
N GLU A 584 8.33 54.06 -38.72
CA GLU A 584 7.48 54.01 -37.53
C GLU A 584 6.52 52.82 -37.54
N VAL A 585 5.94 52.48 -38.70
CA VAL A 585 5.06 51.31 -38.84
C VAL A 585 5.84 50.01 -38.63
N VAL A 586 7.05 49.90 -39.17
CA VAL A 586 7.93 48.73 -38.94
C VAL A 586 8.29 48.61 -37.45
N ARG A 587 8.59 49.72 -36.80
CA ARG A 587 8.85 49.75 -35.34
C ARG A 587 7.61 49.33 -34.55
N GLY A 588 6.42 49.81 -34.94
CA GLY A 588 5.15 49.42 -34.34
C GLY A 588 4.83 47.93 -34.49
N ALA A 589 5.08 47.37 -35.68
CA ALA A 589 4.92 45.94 -35.94
C ALA A 589 5.86 45.09 -35.07
N ARG A 590 7.13 45.52 -34.91
CA ARG A 590 8.08 44.84 -34.02
C ARG A 590 7.64 44.88 -32.56
N LEU A 591 7.18 46.03 -32.06
CA LEU A 591 6.67 46.14 -30.68
C LEU A 591 5.44 45.26 -30.45
N ALA A 592 4.55 45.14 -31.45
CA ALA A 592 3.43 44.23 -31.38
C ALA A 592 3.91 42.77 -31.35
N GLN A 593 4.88 42.40 -32.18
CA GLN A 593 5.50 41.07 -32.17
C GLN A 593 6.07 40.72 -30.78
N ASP A 594 6.82 41.64 -30.17
CA ASP A 594 7.42 41.45 -28.84
C ASP A 594 6.34 41.24 -27.76
N ALA A 595 5.21 41.96 -27.85
CA ALA A 595 4.06 41.75 -26.97
C ALA A 595 3.40 40.37 -27.18
N GLY A 596 3.37 39.85 -28.41
CA GLY A 596 2.88 38.51 -28.72
C GLY A 596 3.74 37.42 -28.08
N VAL A 597 5.06 37.56 -28.15
CA VAL A 597 6.02 36.64 -27.49
C VAL A 597 5.80 36.63 -25.97
N ALA A 598 5.60 37.79 -25.34
CA ALA A 598 5.31 37.86 -23.91
C ALA A 598 3.99 37.17 -23.53
N LEU A 599 2.96 37.25 -24.38
CA LEU A 599 1.68 36.56 -24.16
C LEU A 599 1.81 35.04 -24.32
N GLU A 600 2.62 34.57 -25.28
CA GLU A 600 2.94 33.15 -25.45
C GLU A 600 3.71 32.60 -24.22
N GLU A 601 4.60 33.38 -23.63
CA GLU A 601 5.28 33.01 -22.38
C GLU A 601 4.29 32.91 -21.21
N ILE A 602 3.35 33.86 -21.08
CA ILE A 602 2.28 33.81 -20.07
C ILE A 602 1.40 32.58 -20.25
N GLU A 603 1.06 32.21 -21.49
CA GLU A 603 0.30 31.00 -21.80
C GLU A 603 1.03 29.74 -21.32
N LYS A 604 2.32 29.63 -21.65
CA LYS A 604 3.16 28.48 -21.26
C LYS A 604 3.27 28.36 -19.74
N VAL A 605 3.55 29.46 -19.06
CA VAL A 605 3.66 29.50 -17.58
C VAL A 605 2.31 29.17 -16.93
N SER A 606 1.21 29.72 -17.44
CA SER A 606 -0.13 29.47 -16.89
C SER A 606 -0.57 28.01 -17.09
N THR A 607 -0.21 27.40 -18.23
CA THR A 607 -0.46 25.98 -18.49
C THR A 607 0.33 25.08 -17.54
N SER A 608 1.61 25.39 -17.33
CA SER A 608 2.45 24.69 -16.35
C SER A 608 1.91 24.83 -14.93
N LEU A 609 1.45 26.04 -14.57
CA LEU A 609 0.83 26.31 -13.28
C LEU A 609 -0.44 25.48 -13.07
N ALA A 610 -1.31 25.37 -14.07
CA ALA A 610 -2.51 24.52 -14.00
C ALA A 610 -2.15 23.04 -13.74
N ALA A 611 -1.13 22.51 -14.42
CA ALA A 611 -0.66 21.14 -14.21
C ALA A 611 -0.09 20.92 -12.80
N LEU A 612 0.73 21.87 -12.29
CA LEU A 612 1.26 21.82 -10.93
C LEU A 612 0.14 21.82 -9.88
N ILE A 613 -0.86 22.67 -10.07
CA ILE A 613 -2.01 22.76 -9.16
C ILE A 613 -2.84 21.47 -9.19
N GLN A 614 -3.01 20.85 -10.36
CA GLN A 614 -3.66 19.55 -10.46
C GLN A 614 -2.93 18.47 -9.65
N ASN A 615 -1.58 18.48 -9.67
CA ASN A 615 -0.76 17.60 -8.84
C ASN A 615 -0.95 17.89 -7.34
N ILE A 616 -1.01 19.16 -6.94
CA ILE A 616 -1.31 19.53 -5.54
C ILE A 616 -2.69 19.00 -5.11
N SER A 617 -3.71 19.13 -5.97
CA SER A 617 -5.06 18.61 -5.71
C SER A 617 -5.07 17.09 -5.56
N ASN A 618 -4.33 16.37 -6.41
CA ASN A 618 -4.16 14.92 -6.30
C ASN A 618 -3.46 14.53 -4.99
N ALA A 619 -2.35 15.18 -4.65
CA ALA A 619 -1.60 14.93 -3.42
C ALA A 619 -2.45 15.21 -2.17
N ALA A 620 -3.22 16.31 -2.16
CA ALA A 620 -4.15 16.63 -1.09
C ALA A 620 -5.22 15.54 -0.92
N ARG A 621 -5.84 15.05 -2.01
CA ARG A 621 -6.79 13.93 -1.94
C ARG A 621 -6.18 12.68 -1.32
N GLN A 622 -4.94 12.34 -1.69
CA GLN A 622 -4.25 11.19 -1.13
C GLN A 622 -3.93 11.38 0.36
N GLN A 623 -3.49 12.58 0.76
CA GLN A 623 -3.27 12.91 2.17
C GLN A 623 -4.56 12.83 2.99
N ALA A 624 -5.71 13.25 2.45
CA ALA A 624 -7.00 13.13 3.12
C ALA A 624 -7.38 11.67 3.37
N SER A 625 -7.15 10.80 2.37
CA SER A 625 -7.35 9.35 2.54
C SER A 625 -6.44 8.77 3.63
N SER A 626 -5.15 9.15 3.63
CA SER A 626 -4.20 8.73 4.67
C SER A 626 -4.60 9.21 6.06
N ALA A 627 -5.06 10.45 6.20
CA ALA A 627 -5.59 10.98 7.46
C ALA A 627 -6.82 10.18 7.94
N GLY A 628 -7.70 9.77 7.02
CA GLY A 628 -8.81 8.87 7.31
C GLY A 628 -8.35 7.50 7.85
N HIS A 629 -7.33 6.89 7.25
CA HIS A 629 -6.75 5.64 7.75
C HIS A 629 -6.10 5.79 9.13
N ILE A 630 -5.38 6.91 9.37
CA ILE A 630 -4.78 7.20 10.68
C ILE A 630 -5.88 7.36 11.73
N SER A 631 -6.95 8.10 11.42
CA SER A 631 -8.09 8.26 12.33
C SER A 631 -8.73 6.92 12.69
N ASN A 632 -8.95 6.04 11.72
CA ASN A 632 -9.46 4.70 11.98
C ASN A 632 -8.50 3.87 12.86
N THR A 633 -7.20 3.96 12.60
CA THR A 633 -6.17 3.29 13.40
C THR A 633 -6.18 3.79 14.84
N MET A 634 -6.34 5.10 15.07
CA MET A 634 -6.45 5.67 16.42
C MET A 634 -7.68 5.16 17.17
N ASN A 635 -8.82 4.99 16.50
CA ASN A 635 -10.01 4.38 17.11
C ASN A 635 -9.74 2.94 17.57
N VAL A 636 -9.05 2.13 16.74
CA VAL A 636 -8.66 0.76 17.11
C VAL A 636 -7.69 0.75 18.30
N ILE A 637 -6.68 1.63 18.30
CA ILE A 637 -5.75 1.73 19.43
C ILE A 637 -6.49 2.19 20.70
N GLN A 638 -7.48 3.07 20.59
CA GLN A 638 -8.28 3.50 21.74
C GLN A 638 -9.09 2.34 22.32
N GLU A 639 -9.68 1.48 21.47
CA GLU A 639 -10.37 0.27 21.90
C GLU A 639 -9.42 -0.70 22.61
N ILE A 640 -8.24 -0.97 22.02
CA ILE A 640 -7.22 -1.85 22.62
C ILE A 640 -6.75 -1.30 23.97
N THR A 641 -6.52 0.02 24.07
CA THR A 641 -6.14 0.69 25.32
C THR A 641 -7.22 0.53 26.38
N SER A 642 -8.50 0.67 26.01
CA SER A 642 -9.63 0.46 26.91
C SER A 642 -9.72 -0.99 27.42
N GLN A 643 -9.57 -1.97 26.52
CA GLN A 643 -9.53 -3.39 26.86
C GLN A 643 -8.34 -3.72 27.76
N THR A 644 -7.17 -3.13 27.49
CA THR A 644 -5.96 -3.30 28.30
C THR A 644 -6.15 -2.77 29.70
N SER A 645 -6.72 -1.57 29.86
CA SER A 645 -7.04 -0.99 31.18
C SER A 645 -8.03 -1.87 31.96
N ALA A 646 -9.09 -2.36 31.31
CA ALA A 646 -10.08 -3.24 31.92
C ALA A 646 -9.49 -4.61 32.32
N GLY A 647 -8.68 -5.21 31.44
CA GLY A 647 -7.98 -6.47 31.68
C GLY A 647 -7.01 -6.34 32.84
N THR A 648 -6.23 -5.27 32.88
CA THR A 648 -5.27 -4.97 33.94
C THR A 648 -5.95 -4.77 35.29
N THR A 649 -7.08 -4.06 35.32
CA THR A 649 -7.91 -3.91 36.53
C THR A 649 -8.42 -5.26 37.03
N THR A 650 -8.79 -6.16 36.12
CA THR A 650 -9.20 -7.53 36.46
C THR A 650 -8.04 -8.35 37.00
N THR A 651 -6.86 -8.26 36.38
CA THR A 651 -5.63 -8.90 36.87
C THR A 651 -5.29 -8.43 38.28
N ALA A 652 -5.31 -7.11 38.54
CA ALA A 652 -5.05 -6.56 39.88
C ALA A 652 -6.00 -7.14 40.94
N ARG A 653 -7.28 -7.35 40.58
CA ARG A 653 -8.28 -7.97 41.45
C ARG A 653 -8.01 -9.46 41.69
N SER A 654 -7.74 -10.24 40.64
CA SER A 654 -7.42 -11.67 40.76
C SER A 654 -6.14 -11.92 41.56
N ILE A 655 -5.14 -11.07 41.39
CA ILE A 655 -3.90 -11.11 42.17
C ILE A 655 -4.18 -10.76 43.65
N GLY A 656 -5.08 -9.81 43.91
CA GLY A 656 -5.54 -9.53 45.26
C GLY A 656 -6.27 -10.71 45.93
N GLU A 657 -6.96 -11.56 45.15
CA GLU A 657 -7.54 -12.81 45.65
C GLU A 657 -6.46 -13.88 45.91
N LEU A 658 -5.45 -13.98 45.05
CA LEU A 658 -4.31 -14.88 45.26
C LEU A 658 -3.52 -14.54 46.53
N ALA A 659 -3.29 -13.25 46.79
CA ALA A 659 -2.66 -12.80 48.04
C ALA A 659 -3.47 -13.25 49.27
N LYS A 660 -4.81 -13.16 49.21
CA LYS A 660 -5.69 -13.65 50.28
C LYS A 660 -5.63 -15.17 50.44
N LEU A 661 -5.52 -15.92 49.35
CA LEU A 661 -5.42 -17.38 49.39
C LEU A 661 -4.07 -17.83 49.98
N ALA A 662 -2.98 -17.16 49.63
CA ALA A 662 -1.66 -17.39 50.21
C ALA A 662 -1.68 -17.14 51.74
N GLU A 663 -2.30 -16.04 52.17
CA GLU A 663 -2.50 -15.76 53.60
C GLU A 663 -3.37 -16.82 54.29
N ALA A 664 -4.43 -17.31 53.63
CA ALA A 664 -5.25 -18.40 54.16
C ALA A 664 -4.48 -19.73 54.25
N MET A 665 -3.62 -20.04 53.29
CA MET A 665 -2.73 -21.22 53.36
C MET A 665 -1.75 -21.13 54.52
N ARG A 666 -1.16 -19.95 54.73
CA ARG A 666 -0.28 -19.67 55.87
C ARG A 666 -1.01 -19.86 57.20
N GLN A 667 -2.23 -19.31 57.32
CA GLN A 667 -3.07 -19.50 58.50
C GLN A 667 -3.48 -20.97 58.73
N SER A 668 -3.68 -21.75 57.66
CA SER A 668 -4.05 -23.16 57.77
C SER A 668 -2.93 -24.04 58.35
N VAL A 669 -1.68 -23.58 58.32
CA VAL A 669 -0.53 -24.29 58.89
C VAL A 669 0.00 -23.68 60.19
N ASP A 670 -0.55 -22.53 60.60
CA ASP A 670 -0.18 -21.80 61.82
C ASP A 670 -0.49 -22.58 63.11
N GLY A 671 -1.44 -23.52 63.04
CA GLY A 671 -1.77 -24.44 64.15
C GLY A 671 -0.69 -25.50 64.41
N PHE A 672 0.31 -25.66 63.54
CA PHE A 672 1.40 -26.59 63.74
C PHE A 672 2.60 -25.91 64.41
N THR A 673 2.98 -26.38 65.59
CA THR A 673 4.12 -25.80 66.33
C THR A 673 5.42 -26.42 65.84
N LEU A 674 6.23 -25.62 65.13
CA LEU A 674 7.56 -26.03 64.70
C LEU A 674 8.60 -25.78 65.82
N PRO A 675 9.65 -26.61 65.93
CA PRO A 675 10.74 -26.35 66.86
C PRO A 675 11.43 -25.02 66.53
N GLN A 676 11.68 -24.18 67.53
CA GLN A 676 12.46 -22.95 67.34
C GLN A 676 13.83 -23.33 66.77
N GLN A 677 14.12 -22.91 65.55
CA GLN A 677 15.47 -22.97 65.00
C GLN A 677 16.37 -22.12 65.91
N GLY A 678 17.26 -22.78 66.65
CA GLY A 678 18.37 -22.09 67.29
C GLY A 678 19.32 -21.57 66.20
N ASP A 679 19.65 -20.28 66.29
CA ASP A 679 20.70 -19.62 65.49
C ASP A 679 22.03 -20.38 65.50
#